data_AF-A0A7W0HSJ8-F1
#
_entry.id   AF-A0A7W0HSJ8-F1
#
_cell.length_a   1.000
_cell.length_b   1.000
_cell.length_c   1.000
_cell.angle_alpha   90.00
_cell.angle_beta   90.00
_cell.angle_gamma   90.00
#
_symmetry.space_group_name_H-M   'P 1'
#
loop_
_entity.id
_entity.type
_entity.pdbx_description
1 polymer ?
#
loop_
_entity_poly.entity_id
_entity_poly.type
_entity_poly.pdbx_seq_one_letter_code
_entity_poly.pdbx_strand_id
1 'polypeptide(L)'
;MKRILLALLLIVAMASPAQADQTIGYPTFSGPAVPNAPVGYTTGNMMQAIYDAESSGTDFWMDRLLARPGNDPAGTWLMTRGRALFMKTHTPSVIGFGGQVAYWESISNQNAYAVAISPGTWTEQAGQRWQAPSHWKSVHTSGSLTANVSKFITHNNVAVTNVAITNNGGSATTLTLRATSPYATTASGTELTGQVNAYNNLTTLYPRLSGDSFTVSSGGLNRSVTVNAGQTVTVKVQMGFVAGEIPDSLTEYNAYRAHTPATAFATHVRAYNLWWAQNVPYIDVPEPAIKKNIYYRWWLMRFNHLDADIPGQTFQFPTSMEGVLGYNNAIVLTQPMHIDDLKYLRNPAWSYGPWLSIGQTSRNGRFVDNPGDPENWSNSYTQYVSEAAWKSYQIHGGQPGIVANLARYAEQDVKGQLSFYDTNSNRIIEYDWGALTGNDADAVSFHYRAGRMDRAEGAYQYSGARAAAQAYAAIGNTAKANEMNTLATEIGNALTTVLWNPGRQLFEHRYPDGTFNPWKEINNYYPFAVGAIPNTTAYKQALRLFDDPAQYPIFPFYTANQADKAASGTGSNNFSTINSTVQFRLLSSVLRNYPNEWLDATWYKKLLYWNAWAQYVNGNTQWPDANEFWADWNGSSIAYRSWIHHNILGSSNWTIVEDVAGLRPRSDAQVELSPINIGWTHFTVNNLRYRNADLTIVWDDPADGVVRYPGVPEGYSIFLNGTRRATINQLAPMTYNPATGAVTTNATVMHNSAAGGIQAPGQVTHTSAQMVDLLGKAGVDLTANLTNLATMGTASASFTGSGTTVAGARDGFPTNEPFWGAGGSPNAQDWYEINFGSAQTFSEVWLHFRDSRPASTTYRAPTAYEVQYHNGTAWVNVPSQVKAPGTPRANLNKVTFPAVTAQRVRVLATNSAKTGLTEIKIYNRGGVQPPSNLALSATPACSYTSAWESCAAIRTGDDPASSNIPGANQGTRWGTWPETGQQWAELTWPSAQNVNRADVYFFDDEQGIDMPASWKLQYWNGSSYVDVPGTYTLNKNQYNTVTFPAVNTTRLRVALTANGTASVGLLEVKVYGS
;
A
#
# COMPACT_ATOMS: atom_id res chain seq x y z
N MET A 1 70.30 -39.16 18.79
CA MET A 1 69.15 -38.40 19.33
C MET A 1 68.95 -37.14 18.48
N LYS A 2 67.70 -36.91 18.03
CA LYS A 2 66.99 -35.62 17.85
C LYS A 2 67.65 -34.51 17.01
N ARG A 3 66.98 -33.78 16.12
CA ARG A 3 65.68 -33.84 15.38
C ARG A 3 65.77 -32.62 14.44
N ILE A 4 65.57 -32.82 13.14
CA ILE A 4 65.43 -31.75 12.12
C ILE A 4 63.96 -31.29 12.15
N LEU A 5 63.70 -29.98 12.14
CA LEU A 5 62.36 -29.43 11.95
C LEU A 5 62.35 -28.47 10.76
N LEU A 6 61.65 -28.92 9.71
CA LEU A 6 61.26 -28.18 8.52
C LEU A 6 60.22 -27.12 8.88
N ALA A 7 60.38 -25.91 8.35
CA ALA A 7 59.33 -24.91 8.26
C ALA A 7 58.39 -25.28 7.10
N LEU A 8 57.11 -25.51 7.40
CA LEU A 8 56.05 -25.70 6.41
C LEU A 8 55.34 -24.36 6.19
N LEU A 9 55.39 -23.83 4.97
CA LEU A 9 54.51 -22.77 4.51
C LEU A 9 53.05 -23.26 4.61
N LEU A 10 52.24 -22.61 5.46
CA LEU A 10 50.79 -22.63 5.33
C LEU A 10 50.41 -21.64 4.23
N ILE A 11 50.28 -22.15 3.00
CA ILE A 11 49.50 -21.49 1.96
C ILE A 11 48.05 -21.50 2.44
N VAL A 12 47.51 -20.31 2.74
CA VAL A 12 46.07 -20.10 2.87
C VAL A 12 45.48 -20.40 1.50
N ALA A 13 44.90 -21.58 1.34
CA ALA A 13 44.09 -21.91 0.18
C ALA A 13 42.90 -20.94 0.19
N MET A 14 42.96 -19.93 -0.67
CA MET A 14 41.78 -19.15 -1.05
C MET A 14 40.75 -20.15 -1.58
N ALA A 15 39.56 -20.17 -0.98
CA ALA A 15 38.45 -20.94 -1.52
C ALA A 15 38.23 -20.50 -2.98
N SER A 16 38.31 -21.43 -3.92
CA SER A 16 37.90 -21.19 -5.30
C SER A 16 36.40 -20.82 -5.31
N PRO A 17 35.98 -19.65 -5.82
CA PRO A 17 34.57 -19.37 -6.00
C PRO A 17 34.06 -19.78 -7.40
N ALA A 18 32.85 -20.34 -7.38
CA ALA A 18 31.83 -20.51 -8.42
C ALA A 18 32.00 -21.61 -9.49
N GLN A 19 31.15 -22.64 -9.37
CA GLN A 19 30.70 -23.50 -10.47
C GLN A 19 29.23 -23.22 -10.88
N ALA A 20 28.64 -22.11 -10.41
CA ALA A 20 27.20 -21.84 -10.50
C ALA A 20 26.80 -20.99 -11.71
N ASP A 21 27.06 -21.48 -12.92
CA ASP A 21 26.38 -20.91 -14.08
C ASP A 21 25.49 -21.95 -14.76
N GLN A 22 24.17 -21.77 -14.65
CA GLN A 22 23.24 -22.54 -15.45
C GLN A 22 23.51 -22.30 -16.94
N THR A 23 23.34 -23.34 -17.76
CA THR A 23 23.73 -23.34 -19.18
C THR A 23 22.91 -22.40 -20.06
N ILE A 24 21.77 -21.88 -19.58
CA ILE A 24 20.97 -20.91 -20.33
C ILE A 24 21.72 -19.59 -20.49
N GLY A 25 21.86 -19.13 -21.73
CA GLY A 25 22.47 -17.83 -22.04
C GLY A 25 21.57 -16.64 -21.72
N TYR A 26 22.03 -15.44 -22.08
CA TYR A 26 21.18 -14.25 -22.07
C TYR A 26 20.20 -14.26 -23.25
N PRO A 27 18.98 -13.72 -23.09
CA PRO A 27 18.06 -13.55 -24.20
C PRO A 27 18.58 -12.53 -25.21
N THR A 28 18.09 -12.61 -26.44
CA THR A 28 18.32 -11.59 -27.48
C THR A 28 17.11 -10.70 -27.63
N PHE A 29 17.31 -9.38 -27.57
CA PHE A 29 16.29 -8.38 -27.83
C PHE A 29 16.35 -7.88 -29.27
N SER A 30 15.19 -7.53 -29.83
CA SER A 30 15.06 -6.88 -31.14
C SER A 30 14.16 -5.65 -31.06
N GLY A 31 13.96 -4.94 -32.16
CA GLY A 31 13.08 -3.77 -32.23
C GLY A 31 13.82 -2.43 -32.29
N PRO A 32 13.10 -1.30 -32.21
CA PRO A 32 13.66 0.02 -32.41
C PRO A 32 14.56 0.45 -31.24
N ALA A 33 15.51 1.33 -31.53
CA ALA A 33 16.33 1.97 -30.50
C ALA A 33 15.47 2.78 -29.51
N VAL A 34 15.93 2.86 -28.26
CA VAL A 34 15.34 3.73 -27.24
C VAL A 34 15.52 5.19 -27.67
N PRO A 35 14.46 6.02 -27.71
CA PRO A 35 14.61 7.44 -28.00
C PRO A 35 15.53 8.13 -27.00
N ASN A 36 16.42 8.99 -27.48
CA ASN A 36 17.26 9.82 -26.62
C ASN A 36 16.40 10.80 -25.82
N ALA A 37 16.83 11.09 -24.59
CA ALA A 37 16.29 12.21 -23.83
C ALA A 37 16.59 13.52 -24.57
N PRO A 38 15.69 14.52 -24.53
CA PRO A 38 15.86 15.79 -25.23
C PRO A 38 16.91 16.73 -24.58
N VAL A 39 17.46 16.34 -23.43
CA VAL A 39 18.42 17.13 -22.64
C VAL A 39 19.56 16.24 -22.14
N GLY A 40 20.71 16.86 -21.84
CA GLY A 40 21.83 16.18 -21.19
C GLY A 40 21.49 15.75 -19.75
N TYR A 41 22.25 14.78 -19.23
CA TYR A 41 22.05 14.25 -17.89
C TYR A 41 22.24 15.31 -16.80
N THR A 42 21.42 15.22 -15.74
CA THR A 42 21.58 16.00 -14.50
C THR A 42 21.35 15.13 -13.27
N THR A 43 22.07 15.39 -12.19
CA THR A 43 21.91 14.72 -10.89
C THR A 43 20.69 15.22 -10.10
N GLY A 44 20.10 16.34 -10.54
CA GLY A 44 18.82 16.88 -10.05
C GLY A 44 17.62 16.10 -10.57
N ASN A 45 16.48 16.76 -10.79
CA ASN A 45 15.28 16.09 -11.30
C ASN A 45 15.34 15.91 -12.83
N MET A 46 15.88 14.79 -13.30
CA MET A 46 16.03 14.51 -14.73
C MET A 46 14.70 14.36 -15.45
N MET A 47 13.70 13.71 -14.86
CA MET A 47 12.37 13.58 -15.50
C MET A 47 11.68 14.93 -15.70
N GLN A 48 11.84 15.87 -14.76
CA GLN A 48 11.34 17.24 -14.92
C GLN A 48 12.10 18.00 -16.01
N ALA A 49 13.43 17.88 -16.07
CA ALA A 49 14.22 18.49 -17.13
C ALA A 49 13.83 17.98 -18.54
N ILE A 50 13.56 16.68 -18.66
CA ILE A 50 13.02 16.07 -19.90
C ILE A 50 11.66 16.68 -20.26
N TYR A 51 10.75 16.78 -19.29
CA TYR A 51 9.43 17.37 -19.51
C TYR A 51 9.50 18.84 -19.92
N ASP A 52 10.27 19.65 -19.18
CA ASP A 52 10.35 21.10 -19.38
C ASP A 52 10.84 21.44 -20.78
N ALA A 53 11.83 20.69 -21.29
CA ALA A 53 12.38 20.85 -22.64
C ALA A 53 11.35 20.62 -23.75
N GLU A 54 10.28 19.88 -23.49
CA GLU A 54 9.24 19.52 -24.47
C GLU A 54 7.87 20.13 -24.14
N SER A 55 7.74 20.79 -22.99
CA SER A 55 6.48 21.28 -22.42
C SER A 55 5.77 22.32 -23.29
N SER A 56 6.50 23.04 -24.15
CA SER A 56 5.92 23.96 -25.14
C SER A 56 5.22 23.23 -26.29
N GLY A 57 5.54 21.95 -26.53
CA GLY A 57 4.99 21.11 -27.60
C GLY A 57 3.93 20.13 -27.13
N THR A 58 3.76 19.05 -27.90
CA THR A 58 2.85 17.92 -27.64
C THR A 58 3.48 16.55 -27.92
N ASP A 59 4.79 16.51 -28.18
CA ASP A 59 5.54 15.30 -28.46
C ASP A 59 6.52 15.06 -27.31
N PHE A 60 6.22 14.08 -26.46
CA PHE A 60 6.91 13.83 -25.21
C PHE A 60 7.73 12.54 -25.26
N TRP A 61 8.90 12.56 -24.63
CA TRP A 61 9.82 11.43 -24.58
C TRP A 61 9.18 10.14 -24.07
N MET A 62 8.36 10.21 -23.03
CA MET A 62 7.64 9.05 -22.49
C MET A 62 6.64 8.44 -23.48
N ASP A 63 5.94 9.27 -24.26
CA ASP A 63 5.03 8.79 -25.30
C ASP A 63 5.80 8.17 -26.47
N ARG A 64 6.92 8.77 -26.90
CA ARG A 64 7.79 8.18 -27.93
C ARG A 64 8.40 6.86 -27.48
N LEU A 65 8.84 6.78 -26.23
CA LEU A 65 9.44 5.58 -25.64
C LEU A 65 8.47 4.39 -25.64
N LEU A 66 7.20 4.65 -25.33
CA LEU A 66 6.15 3.63 -25.19
C LEU A 66 5.20 3.57 -26.39
N ALA A 67 5.55 4.20 -27.51
CA ALA A 67 4.74 4.24 -28.71
C ALA A 67 4.51 2.86 -29.34
N ARG A 68 3.30 2.65 -29.86
CA ARG A 68 2.80 1.44 -30.51
C ARG A 68 2.20 1.81 -31.88
N PRO A 69 2.98 1.74 -32.97
CA PRO A 69 2.49 2.02 -34.31
C PRO A 69 1.78 0.79 -34.91
N GLY A 70 0.91 0.99 -35.89
CA GLY A 70 0.33 -0.04 -36.73
C GLY A 70 -0.49 -1.11 -36.00
N ASN A 71 -0.44 -2.32 -36.56
CA ASN A 71 -1.13 -3.50 -36.04
C ASN A 71 -0.31 -4.13 -34.92
N ASP A 72 -0.63 -3.72 -33.70
CA ASP A 72 -0.05 -4.27 -32.49
C ASP A 72 -0.38 -5.77 -32.33
N PRO A 73 0.62 -6.68 -32.27
CA PRO A 73 0.38 -8.11 -32.11
C PRO A 73 -0.21 -8.47 -30.74
N ALA A 74 -0.12 -7.58 -29.74
CA ALA A 74 -0.73 -7.79 -28.42
C ALA A 74 -2.26 -7.56 -28.43
N GLY A 75 -2.80 -6.96 -29.50
CA GLY A 75 -4.22 -6.68 -29.64
C GLY A 75 -4.55 -5.18 -29.70
N THR A 76 -5.83 -4.86 -29.62
CA THR A 76 -6.35 -3.50 -29.92
C THR A 76 -6.58 -2.64 -28.69
N TRP A 77 -5.96 -2.96 -27.55
CA TRP A 77 -6.13 -2.26 -26.27
C TRP A 77 -5.86 -0.76 -26.39
N LEU A 78 -6.56 0.04 -25.57
CA LEU A 78 -6.40 1.49 -25.54
C LEU A 78 -5.58 1.90 -24.32
N MET A 79 -4.41 2.50 -24.53
CA MET A 79 -3.49 2.86 -23.42
C MET A 79 -3.93 4.09 -22.62
N THR A 80 -4.56 5.07 -23.28
CA THR A 80 -5.02 6.30 -22.65
C THR A 80 -6.22 6.04 -21.74
N ARG A 81 -6.12 6.47 -20.48
CA ARG A 81 -7.14 6.32 -19.44
C ARG A 81 -7.11 7.49 -18.45
N GLY A 82 -8.23 7.67 -17.76
CA GLY A 82 -8.36 8.55 -16.61
C GLY A 82 -8.07 7.84 -15.29
N ARG A 83 -8.31 8.51 -14.17
CA ARG A 83 -8.11 7.96 -12.82
C ARG A 83 -9.07 6.81 -12.49
N ALA A 84 -10.26 6.79 -13.10
CA ALA A 84 -11.24 5.71 -12.96
C ALA A 84 -11.79 5.18 -14.31
N LEU A 85 -11.77 6.00 -15.36
CA LEU A 85 -12.33 5.66 -16.68
C LEU A 85 -11.28 5.08 -17.62
N PHE A 86 -11.56 3.93 -18.23
CA PHE A 86 -10.73 3.30 -19.26
C PHE A 86 -11.60 2.47 -20.20
N MET A 87 -10.98 1.86 -21.22
CA MET A 87 -11.66 0.90 -22.10
C MET A 87 -11.23 -0.51 -21.73
N LYS A 88 -12.16 -1.32 -21.18
CA LYS A 88 -11.94 -2.74 -20.85
C LYS A 88 -11.63 -3.54 -22.11
N THR A 89 -12.36 -3.25 -23.17
CA THR A 89 -12.05 -3.68 -24.53
C THR A 89 -12.18 -2.47 -25.45
N HIS A 90 -11.46 -2.47 -26.56
CA HIS A 90 -11.44 -1.35 -27.48
C HIS A 90 -11.63 -1.83 -28.92
N THR A 91 -12.52 -1.14 -29.64
CA THR A 91 -12.86 -1.38 -31.05
C THR A 91 -12.38 -0.19 -31.89
N PRO A 92 -11.16 -0.25 -32.45
CA PRO A 92 -10.54 0.86 -33.19
C PRO A 92 -11.33 1.38 -34.39
N SER A 93 -12.11 0.52 -35.05
CA SER A 93 -12.90 0.88 -36.23
C SER A 93 -14.06 1.84 -35.93
N VAL A 94 -14.48 1.97 -34.66
CA VAL A 94 -15.51 2.92 -34.22
C VAL A 94 -14.85 4.27 -33.91
N ILE A 95 -15.15 5.29 -34.73
CA ILE A 95 -14.76 6.67 -34.44
C ILE A 95 -15.49 7.11 -33.16
N GLY A 96 -14.76 7.62 -32.17
CA GLY A 96 -15.21 7.76 -30.79
C GLY A 96 -14.53 6.74 -29.87
N PHE A 97 -15.26 6.26 -28.87
CA PHE A 97 -14.79 5.28 -27.89
C PHE A 97 -15.66 4.03 -27.97
N GLY A 98 -15.38 3.20 -28.99
CA GLY A 98 -16.02 1.90 -29.18
C GLY A 98 -15.31 0.77 -28.43
N GLY A 99 -16.08 -0.25 -28.05
CA GLY A 99 -15.67 -1.34 -27.16
C GLY A 99 -16.47 -1.30 -25.86
N GLN A 100 -15.89 -1.78 -24.77
CA GLN A 100 -16.53 -1.78 -23.45
C GLN A 100 -15.88 -0.70 -22.59
N VAL A 101 -16.61 0.40 -22.33
CA VAL A 101 -16.13 1.43 -21.40
C VAL A 101 -16.28 0.98 -19.96
N ALA A 102 -15.25 1.25 -19.16
CA ALA A 102 -15.18 0.90 -17.76
C ALA A 102 -14.99 2.15 -16.90
N TYR A 103 -15.74 2.24 -15.80
CA TYR A 103 -15.47 3.14 -14.69
C TYR A 103 -15.26 2.26 -13.46
N TRP A 104 -14.02 2.17 -12.99
CA TRP A 104 -13.52 1.07 -12.16
C TRP A 104 -13.60 -0.28 -12.88
N GLU A 105 -14.77 -0.72 -13.35
CA GLU A 105 -15.04 -1.92 -14.17
C GLU A 105 -16.04 -1.57 -15.29
N SER A 106 -16.18 -2.44 -16.30
CA SER A 106 -17.14 -2.31 -17.40
C SER A 106 -18.53 -1.96 -16.88
N ILE A 107 -19.06 -0.82 -17.33
CA ILE A 107 -20.35 -0.29 -16.83
C ILE A 107 -21.50 -1.21 -17.24
N SER A 108 -21.59 -1.51 -18.55
CA SER A 108 -22.63 -2.38 -19.10
C SER A 108 -22.21 -3.07 -20.40
N ASN A 109 -20.90 -3.29 -20.61
CA ASN A 109 -20.34 -3.87 -21.84
C ASN A 109 -20.72 -3.12 -23.14
N GLN A 110 -20.89 -1.80 -23.07
CA GLN A 110 -21.23 -0.95 -24.22
C GLN A 110 -20.14 0.10 -24.50
N ASN A 111 -20.19 0.67 -25.71
CA ASN A 111 -19.38 1.81 -26.11
C ASN A 111 -19.59 2.99 -25.15
N ALA A 112 -18.60 3.86 -24.96
CA ALA A 112 -18.86 5.15 -24.33
C ALA A 112 -19.71 6.03 -25.26
N TYR A 113 -19.23 6.23 -26.49
CA TYR A 113 -19.99 6.88 -27.58
C TYR A 113 -19.36 6.56 -28.94
N ALA A 114 -20.14 6.71 -30.00
CA ALA A 114 -19.70 6.62 -31.38
C ALA A 114 -20.00 7.92 -32.14
N VAL A 115 -19.17 8.25 -33.14
CA VAL A 115 -19.35 9.37 -34.08
C VAL A 115 -19.47 8.79 -35.49
N ALA A 116 -20.69 8.68 -35.99
CA ALA A 116 -20.96 8.25 -37.37
C ALA A 116 -20.77 9.44 -38.33
N ILE A 117 -20.18 9.19 -39.50
CA ILE A 117 -20.02 10.18 -40.58
C ILE A 117 -20.75 9.66 -41.82
N SER A 118 -21.65 10.45 -42.39
CA SER A 118 -22.42 10.09 -43.59
C SER A 118 -22.46 11.24 -44.61
N PRO A 119 -22.67 10.96 -45.92
CA PRO A 119 -22.77 9.64 -46.54
C PRO A 119 -21.40 8.92 -46.62
N GLY A 120 -21.44 7.65 -47.00
CA GLY A 120 -20.25 6.81 -47.22
C GLY A 120 -19.96 5.83 -46.08
N THR A 121 -19.11 4.84 -46.39
CA THR A 121 -18.57 3.87 -45.42
C THR A 121 -17.16 4.28 -45.07
N TRP A 122 -16.86 4.40 -43.78
CA TRP A 122 -15.56 4.85 -43.27
C TRP A 122 -14.77 3.67 -42.70
N THR A 123 -13.64 3.36 -43.32
CA THR A 123 -12.82 2.19 -42.95
C THR A 123 -11.51 2.63 -42.34
N GLU A 124 -11.17 2.08 -41.17
CA GLU A 124 -9.87 2.31 -40.52
C GLU A 124 -8.72 1.76 -41.38
N GLN A 125 -7.66 2.55 -41.52
CA GLN A 125 -6.38 2.17 -42.10
C GLN A 125 -5.46 1.74 -40.96
N ALA A 126 -5.60 0.51 -40.49
CA ALA A 126 -4.93 0.03 -39.27
C ALA A 126 -3.39 0.12 -39.31
N GLY A 127 -2.77 0.04 -40.50
CA GLY A 127 -1.33 0.29 -40.67
C GLY A 127 -0.86 1.71 -40.34
N GLN A 128 -1.78 2.68 -40.27
CA GLN A 128 -1.54 4.08 -39.89
C GLN A 128 -2.00 4.38 -38.45
N ARG A 129 -2.42 3.35 -37.70
CA ARG A 129 -2.70 3.49 -36.27
C ARG A 129 -1.42 3.85 -35.53
N TRP A 130 -1.54 4.65 -34.48
CA TRP A 130 -0.46 4.92 -33.56
C TRP A 130 -1.05 5.20 -32.18
N GLN A 131 -0.47 4.64 -31.13
CA GLN A 131 -0.84 5.01 -29.76
C GLN A 131 0.35 5.08 -28.83
N ALA A 132 0.17 5.82 -27.74
CA ALA A 132 1.07 5.92 -26.63
C ALA A 132 0.24 6.07 -25.34
N PRO A 133 0.86 6.03 -24.14
CA PRO A 133 0.15 6.20 -22.87
C PRO A 133 -0.82 7.38 -22.84
N SER A 134 -0.46 8.54 -23.38
CA SER A 134 -1.33 9.70 -23.31
C SER A 134 -2.48 9.68 -24.32
N HIS A 135 -2.32 9.13 -25.52
CA HIS A 135 -3.32 9.26 -26.59
C HIS A 135 -3.20 8.22 -27.70
N TRP A 136 -4.28 8.11 -28.48
CA TRP A 136 -4.41 7.23 -29.63
C TRP A 136 -4.72 8.04 -30.90
N LYS A 137 -4.21 7.59 -32.04
CA LYS A 137 -4.40 8.15 -33.38
C LYS A 137 -4.68 7.05 -34.40
N SER A 138 -5.53 7.34 -35.38
CA SER A 138 -5.70 6.48 -36.56
C SER A 138 -6.32 7.27 -37.71
N VAL A 139 -6.29 6.66 -38.90
CA VAL A 139 -6.81 7.23 -40.14
C VAL A 139 -7.97 6.39 -40.63
N HIS A 140 -9.08 7.04 -40.98
CA HIS A 140 -10.24 6.39 -41.60
C HIS A 140 -10.49 7.00 -42.97
N THR A 141 -10.86 6.22 -43.97
CA THR A 141 -11.07 6.70 -45.35
C THR A 141 -12.46 6.35 -45.87
N SER A 142 -12.98 7.21 -46.74
CA SER A 142 -14.21 6.97 -47.50
C SER A 142 -14.13 7.69 -48.85
N GLY A 143 -13.90 6.93 -49.93
CA GLY A 143 -13.63 7.52 -51.25
C GLY A 143 -12.42 8.47 -51.21
N SER A 144 -12.60 9.71 -51.65
CA SER A 144 -11.57 10.76 -51.62
C SER A 144 -11.42 11.46 -50.26
N LEU A 145 -12.23 11.10 -49.27
CA LEU A 145 -12.21 11.70 -47.94
C LEU A 145 -11.31 10.91 -46.98
N THR A 146 -10.65 11.64 -46.09
CA THR A 146 -9.82 11.08 -45.03
C THR A 146 -10.17 11.73 -43.70
N ALA A 147 -10.36 10.94 -42.66
CA ALA A 147 -10.62 11.39 -41.29
C ALA A 147 -9.43 10.96 -40.42
N ASN A 148 -8.62 11.93 -40.02
CA ASN A 148 -7.57 11.74 -39.03
C ASN A 148 -8.20 11.87 -37.63
N VAL A 149 -8.24 10.75 -36.92
CA VAL A 149 -8.86 10.66 -35.59
C VAL A 149 -7.76 10.69 -34.54
N SER A 150 -7.93 11.52 -33.52
CA SER A 150 -7.16 11.41 -32.27
C SER A 150 -8.11 11.35 -31.09
N LYS A 151 -7.81 10.50 -30.11
CA LYS A 151 -8.62 10.39 -28.90
C LYS A 151 -7.79 10.14 -27.66
N PHE A 152 -8.31 10.60 -26.53
CA PHE A 152 -7.67 10.51 -25.22
C PHE A 152 -8.70 10.60 -24.10
N ILE A 153 -8.35 10.05 -22.93
CA ILE A 153 -9.13 10.18 -21.71
C ILE A 153 -8.34 11.04 -20.72
N THR A 154 -8.94 12.13 -20.26
CA THR A 154 -8.33 13.06 -19.31
C THR A 154 -8.23 12.47 -17.90
N HIS A 155 -7.47 13.13 -17.01
CA HIS A 155 -7.24 12.62 -15.66
C HIS A 155 -8.55 12.41 -14.88
N ASN A 156 -9.50 13.35 -14.94
CA ASN A 156 -10.80 13.27 -14.28
C ASN A 156 -11.91 12.77 -15.23
N ASN A 157 -11.58 11.77 -16.06
CA ASN A 157 -12.54 10.89 -16.72
C ASN A 157 -13.39 11.55 -17.83
N VAL A 158 -12.79 12.44 -18.62
CA VAL A 158 -13.39 12.98 -19.84
C VAL A 158 -12.81 12.28 -21.06
N ALA A 159 -13.63 11.54 -21.79
CA ALA A 159 -13.28 10.90 -23.05
C ALA A 159 -13.45 11.91 -24.20
N VAL A 160 -12.38 12.21 -24.95
CA VAL A 160 -12.37 13.23 -26.01
C VAL A 160 -11.94 12.62 -27.34
N THR A 161 -12.65 12.95 -28.42
CA THR A 161 -12.31 12.57 -29.80
C THR A 161 -12.27 13.80 -30.68
N ASN A 162 -11.12 14.03 -31.33
CA ASN A 162 -10.97 14.97 -32.42
C ASN A 162 -11.03 14.22 -33.75
N VAL A 163 -11.77 14.75 -34.72
CA VAL A 163 -11.86 14.20 -36.09
C VAL A 163 -11.52 15.31 -37.07
N ALA A 164 -10.37 15.22 -37.72
CA ALA A 164 -9.95 16.14 -38.78
C ALA A 164 -10.22 15.52 -40.15
N ILE A 165 -11.26 16.01 -40.83
CA ILE A 165 -11.74 15.50 -42.11
C ILE A 165 -11.12 16.32 -43.24
N THR A 166 -10.33 15.68 -44.08
CA THR A 166 -9.72 16.25 -45.29
C THR A 166 -10.44 15.73 -46.53
N ASN A 167 -10.74 16.62 -47.47
CA ASN A 167 -11.28 16.25 -48.77
C ASN A 167 -10.19 16.32 -49.85
N ASN A 168 -9.71 15.14 -50.29
CA ASN A 168 -8.71 15.02 -51.34
C ASN A 168 -9.33 14.93 -52.75
N GLY A 169 -10.65 15.15 -52.88
CA GLY A 169 -11.38 15.16 -54.15
C GLY A 169 -11.40 16.54 -54.82
N GLY A 170 -12.00 16.60 -56.02
CA GLY A 170 -12.07 17.82 -56.83
C GLY A 170 -13.26 18.74 -56.55
N SER A 171 -14.21 18.36 -55.69
CA SER A 171 -15.42 19.15 -55.38
C SER A 171 -15.74 19.15 -53.90
N ALA A 172 -16.49 20.16 -53.44
CA ALA A 172 -16.94 20.23 -52.05
C ALA A 172 -17.89 19.09 -51.69
N THR A 173 -17.73 18.53 -50.49
CA THR A 173 -18.60 17.46 -49.97
C THR A 173 -19.22 17.89 -48.65
N THR A 174 -20.53 17.68 -48.48
CA THR A 174 -21.23 17.93 -47.21
C THR A 174 -21.48 16.61 -46.49
N LEU A 175 -21.05 16.56 -45.23
CA LEU A 175 -21.13 15.41 -44.35
C LEU A 175 -22.03 15.70 -43.16
N THR A 176 -22.79 14.71 -42.73
CA THR A 176 -23.47 14.71 -41.44
C THR A 176 -22.67 13.88 -40.45
N LEU A 177 -22.28 14.50 -39.34
CA LEU A 177 -21.68 13.83 -38.21
C LEU A 177 -22.74 13.62 -37.14
N ARG A 178 -22.89 12.40 -36.65
CA ARG A 178 -23.83 12.04 -35.59
C ARG A 178 -23.11 11.35 -34.44
N ALA A 179 -23.10 11.98 -33.27
CA ALA A 179 -22.58 11.40 -32.04
C ALA A 179 -23.71 10.83 -31.17
N THR A 180 -23.54 9.60 -30.68
CA THR A 180 -24.53 8.90 -29.84
C THR A 180 -23.85 8.14 -28.72
N SER A 181 -24.46 8.14 -27.53
CA SER A 181 -24.01 7.39 -26.37
C SER A 181 -25.18 6.60 -25.77
N PRO A 182 -24.96 5.35 -25.29
CA PRO A 182 -25.96 4.64 -24.51
C PRO A 182 -26.17 5.25 -23.11
N TYR A 183 -25.24 6.06 -22.59
CA TYR A 183 -25.29 6.59 -21.23
C TYR A 183 -25.70 8.08 -21.15
N ALA A 184 -25.81 8.78 -22.29
CA ALA A 184 -26.24 10.17 -22.36
C ALA A 184 -27.21 10.37 -23.53
N THR A 185 -28.51 10.36 -23.23
CA THR A 185 -29.60 10.36 -24.23
C THR A 185 -30.63 11.47 -24.00
N THR A 186 -30.59 12.16 -22.86
CA THR A 186 -31.54 13.21 -22.49
C THR A 186 -31.02 14.58 -22.89
N ALA A 187 -31.83 15.36 -23.63
CA ALA A 187 -31.46 16.71 -24.04
C ALA A 187 -31.32 17.66 -22.83
N SER A 188 -30.22 18.40 -22.76
CA SER A 188 -30.03 19.50 -21.82
C SER A 188 -29.32 20.65 -22.54
N GLY A 189 -30.09 21.63 -23.03
CA GLY A 189 -29.55 22.69 -23.89
C GLY A 189 -28.91 22.13 -25.17
N THR A 190 -27.60 22.37 -25.35
CA THR A 190 -26.83 21.91 -26.52
C THR A 190 -26.06 20.60 -26.30
N GLU A 191 -26.36 19.88 -25.22
CA GLU A 191 -25.69 18.62 -24.86
C GLU A 191 -26.71 17.53 -24.52
N LEU A 192 -26.21 16.29 -24.39
CA LEU A 192 -26.95 15.17 -23.84
C LEU A 192 -26.44 14.84 -22.45
N THR A 193 -27.34 14.50 -21.54
CA THR A 193 -27.04 14.04 -20.18
C THR A 193 -27.66 12.67 -19.94
N GLY A 194 -27.17 11.98 -18.92
CA GLY A 194 -27.79 10.78 -18.39
C GLY A 194 -27.33 10.48 -16.98
N GLN A 195 -27.77 9.33 -16.48
CA GLN A 195 -27.40 8.80 -15.17
C GLN A 195 -27.25 7.29 -15.30
N VAL A 196 -26.16 6.76 -14.77
CA VAL A 196 -25.91 5.31 -14.78
C VAL A 196 -25.13 4.93 -13.53
N ASN A 197 -25.44 3.78 -12.94
CA ASN A 197 -24.63 3.27 -11.85
C ASN A 197 -23.38 2.60 -12.42
N ALA A 198 -22.24 2.80 -11.75
CA ALA A 198 -21.06 1.99 -11.99
C ALA A 198 -21.34 0.52 -11.62
N TYR A 199 -20.52 -0.40 -12.11
CA TYR A 199 -20.63 -1.83 -11.79
C TYR A 199 -20.78 -2.04 -10.27
N ASN A 200 -21.67 -2.97 -9.88
CA ASN A 200 -22.08 -3.29 -8.49
C ASN A 200 -22.73 -2.15 -7.71
N ASN A 201 -23.17 -1.10 -8.39
CA ASN A 201 -23.74 0.09 -7.78
C ASN A 201 -22.80 0.74 -6.76
N LEU A 202 -21.49 0.65 -6.97
CA LEU A 202 -20.49 1.26 -6.08
C LEU A 202 -20.59 2.79 -6.07
N THR A 203 -21.01 3.38 -7.18
CA THR A 203 -21.32 4.81 -7.28
C THR A 203 -22.28 5.08 -8.44
N THR A 204 -22.80 6.31 -8.49
CA THR A 204 -23.63 6.80 -9.59
C THR A 204 -22.86 7.83 -10.40
N LEU A 205 -22.83 7.61 -11.72
CA LEU A 205 -22.25 8.51 -12.70
C LEU A 205 -23.35 9.34 -13.35
N TYR A 206 -22.98 10.56 -13.76
CA TYR A 206 -23.84 11.52 -14.44
C TYR A 206 -23.25 11.91 -15.80
N PRO A 207 -23.26 11.01 -16.81
CA PRO A 207 -22.55 11.28 -18.04
C PRO A 207 -23.10 12.48 -18.80
N ARG A 208 -22.20 13.27 -19.39
CA ARG A 208 -22.53 14.44 -20.22
C ARG A 208 -21.78 14.35 -21.54
N LEU A 209 -22.49 14.40 -22.66
CA LEU A 209 -21.95 14.32 -24.02
C LEU A 209 -22.22 15.63 -24.77
N SER A 210 -21.17 16.26 -25.29
CA SER A 210 -21.26 17.46 -26.13
C SER A 210 -20.26 17.40 -27.29
N GLY A 211 -20.44 18.28 -28.28
CA GLY A 211 -19.51 18.45 -29.38
C GLY A 211 -19.55 19.87 -29.94
N ASP A 212 -18.44 20.30 -30.55
CA ASP A 212 -18.30 21.66 -31.06
C ASP A 212 -19.35 21.95 -32.13
N SER A 213 -20.26 22.91 -31.91
CA SER A 213 -21.35 23.25 -32.85
C SER A 213 -22.27 22.07 -33.23
N PHE A 214 -22.36 21.04 -32.38
CA PHE A 214 -23.38 20.00 -32.53
C PHE A 214 -24.71 20.46 -31.91
N THR A 215 -25.82 19.99 -32.48
CA THR A 215 -27.18 20.23 -31.97
C THR A 215 -27.85 18.93 -31.58
N VAL A 216 -28.64 18.94 -30.51
CA VAL A 216 -29.41 17.78 -30.07
C VAL A 216 -30.48 17.43 -31.11
N SER A 217 -30.56 16.16 -31.50
CA SER A 217 -31.54 15.61 -32.43
C SER A 217 -31.77 14.13 -32.14
N SER A 218 -33.00 13.78 -31.74
CA SER A 218 -33.46 12.39 -31.56
C SER A 218 -32.50 11.53 -30.71
N GLY A 219 -32.21 11.97 -29.48
CA GLY A 219 -31.31 11.26 -28.55
C GLY A 219 -29.83 11.19 -28.99
N GLY A 220 -29.44 11.96 -30.00
CA GLY A 220 -28.07 12.08 -30.48
C GLY A 220 -27.69 13.55 -30.70
N LEU A 221 -26.42 13.78 -31.02
CA LEU A 221 -25.89 15.08 -31.41
C LEU A 221 -25.58 15.06 -32.91
N ASN A 222 -26.14 15.98 -33.68
CA ASN A 222 -25.88 16.11 -35.11
C ASN A 222 -25.10 17.39 -35.44
N ARG A 223 -24.22 17.31 -36.44
CA ARG A 223 -23.56 18.47 -37.05
C ARG A 223 -23.41 18.26 -38.55
N SER A 224 -23.84 19.24 -39.34
CA SER A 224 -23.54 19.28 -40.79
C SER A 224 -22.21 20.00 -41.01
N VAL A 225 -21.35 19.44 -41.87
CA VAL A 225 -20.03 19.97 -42.18
C VAL A 225 -19.78 19.90 -43.68
N THR A 226 -19.58 21.04 -44.32
CA THR A 226 -19.10 21.12 -45.72
C THR A 226 -17.59 21.23 -45.74
N VAL A 227 -16.92 20.33 -46.45
CA VAL A 227 -15.46 20.30 -46.63
C VAL A 227 -15.14 20.55 -48.11
N ASN A 228 -14.60 21.73 -48.42
CA ASN A 228 -14.21 22.08 -49.78
C ASN A 228 -13.03 21.23 -50.28
N ALA A 229 -12.83 21.16 -51.59
CA ALA A 229 -11.69 20.47 -52.19
C ALA A 229 -10.37 21.00 -51.59
N GLY A 230 -9.49 20.10 -51.13
CA GLY A 230 -8.22 20.43 -50.47
C GLY A 230 -8.35 20.97 -49.04
N GLN A 231 -9.56 21.14 -48.50
CA GLN A 231 -9.77 21.67 -47.15
C GLN A 231 -9.74 20.54 -46.10
N THR A 232 -9.28 20.89 -44.90
CA THR A 232 -9.49 20.10 -43.67
C THR A 232 -10.44 20.84 -42.73
N VAL A 233 -11.45 20.14 -42.21
CA VAL A 233 -12.30 20.63 -41.11
C VAL A 233 -12.14 19.72 -39.90
N THR A 234 -11.85 20.31 -38.74
CA THR A 234 -11.73 19.56 -37.48
C THR A 234 -12.96 19.76 -36.61
N VAL A 235 -13.50 18.66 -36.11
CA VAL A 235 -14.54 18.66 -35.08
C VAL A 235 -14.04 17.95 -33.83
N LYS A 236 -14.66 18.23 -32.69
CA LYS A 236 -14.43 17.53 -31.43
C LYS A 236 -15.74 17.15 -30.77
N VAL A 237 -15.73 15.96 -30.18
CA VAL A 237 -16.79 15.41 -29.33
C VAL A 237 -16.15 14.98 -28.02
N GLN A 238 -16.82 15.27 -26.90
CA GLN A 238 -16.34 14.92 -25.57
C GLN A 238 -17.47 14.39 -24.70
N MET A 239 -17.15 13.40 -23.86
CA MET A 239 -18.05 12.82 -22.89
C MET A 239 -17.39 12.79 -21.51
N GLY A 240 -17.97 13.50 -20.55
CA GLY A 240 -17.54 13.46 -19.15
C GLY A 240 -18.31 12.39 -18.39
N PHE A 241 -17.61 11.47 -17.73
CA PHE A 241 -18.20 10.53 -16.77
C PHE A 241 -18.14 11.14 -15.38
N VAL A 242 -19.06 12.08 -15.12
CA VAL A 242 -19.08 12.90 -13.91
C VAL A 242 -19.49 12.05 -12.70
N ALA A 243 -18.78 12.20 -11.59
CA ALA A 243 -19.07 11.55 -10.31
C ALA A 243 -19.12 12.61 -9.19
N GLY A 244 -20.03 12.45 -8.22
CA GLY A 244 -20.22 13.45 -7.15
C GLY A 244 -19.04 13.55 -6.20
N GLU A 245 -18.36 12.43 -5.99
CA GLU A 245 -17.14 12.27 -5.20
C GLU A 245 -15.89 12.84 -5.88
N ILE A 246 -15.92 13.07 -7.19
CA ILE A 246 -14.84 13.73 -7.94
C ILE A 246 -15.40 15.01 -8.58
N PRO A 247 -15.56 16.11 -7.83
CA PRO A 247 -16.06 17.37 -8.38
C PRO A 247 -15.26 17.87 -9.59
N ASP A 248 -13.96 17.57 -9.63
CA ASP A 248 -13.06 17.91 -10.73
C ASP A 248 -13.46 17.26 -12.07
N SER A 249 -14.23 16.16 -12.06
CA SER A 249 -14.74 15.53 -13.28
C SER A 249 -15.72 16.44 -14.04
N LEU A 250 -16.56 17.18 -13.31
CA LEU A 250 -17.47 18.17 -13.89
C LEU A 250 -16.71 19.41 -14.36
N THR A 251 -15.78 19.90 -13.54
CA THR A 251 -14.94 21.06 -13.86
C THR A 251 -14.10 20.80 -15.12
N GLU A 252 -13.46 19.63 -15.20
CA GLU A 252 -12.66 19.23 -16.34
C GLU A 252 -13.53 19.03 -17.59
N TYR A 253 -14.70 18.40 -17.50
CA TYR A 253 -15.64 18.31 -18.63
C TYR A 253 -16.00 19.68 -19.19
N ASN A 254 -16.34 20.65 -18.33
CA ASN A 254 -16.70 21.99 -18.76
C ASN A 254 -15.51 22.71 -19.42
N ALA A 255 -14.30 22.56 -18.89
CA ALA A 255 -13.09 23.13 -19.48
C ALA A 255 -12.80 22.53 -20.87
N TYR A 256 -12.81 21.20 -20.98
CA TYR A 256 -12.56 20.51 -22.25
C TYR A 256 -13.65 20.77 -23.28
N ARG A 257 -14.91 20.97 -22.86
CA ARG A 257 -15.99 21.44 -23.74
C ARG A 257 -15.69 22.82 -24.32
N ALA A 258 -15.11 23.74 -23.54
CA ALA A 258 -14.82 25.11 -23.98
C ALA A 258 -13.55 25.22 -24.85
N HIS A 259 -12.61 24.29 -24.72
CA HIS A 259 -11.36 24.32 -25.50
C HIS A 259 -11.59 24.13 -27.01
N THR A 260 -10.66 24.58 -27.84
CA THR A 260 -10.60 24.12 -29.24
C THR A 260 -10.05 22.68 -29.30
N PRO A 261 -10.19 21.94 -30.42
CA PRO A 261 -9.61 20.60 -30.56
C PRO A 261 -8.11 20.53 -30.25
N ALA A 262 -7.34 21.51 -30.75
CA ALA A 262 -5.89 21.60 -30.53
C ALA A 262 -5.55 21.93 -29.06
N THR A 263 -6.29 22.86 -28.44
CA THR A 263 -6.08 23.22 -27.03
C THR A 263 -6.40 22.06 -26.10
N ALA A 264 -7.49 21.33 -26.37
CA ALA A 264 -7.86 20.14 -25.61
C ALA A 264 -6.76 19.07 -25.68
N PHE A 265 -6.27 18.77 -26.89
CA PHE A 265 -5.21 17.80 -27.09
C PHE A 265 -3.91 18.21 -26.38
N ALA A 266 -3.45 19.45 -26.57
CA ALA A 266 -2.22 19.95 -25.97
C ALA A 266 -2.30 20.00 -24.43
N THR A 267 -3.44 20.40 -23.88
CA THR A 267 -3.68 20.42 -22.42
C THR A 267 -3.57 19.01 -21.84
N HIS A 268 -4.24 18.04 -22.47
CA HIS A 268 -4.22 16.66 -22.02
C HIS A 268 -2.81 16.04 -22.07
N VAL A 269 -2.15 16.08 -23.23
CA VAL A 269 -0.84 15.40 -23.38
C VAL A 269 0.24 16.02 -22.49
N ARG A 270 0.18 17.34 -22.23
CA ARG A 270 1.04 18.02 -21.26
C ARG A 270 0.75 17.58 -19.83
N ALA A 271 -0.52 17.53 -19.42
CA ALA A 271 -0.90 17.11 -18.07
C ALA A 271 -0.56 15.63 -17.82
N TYR A 272 -0.83 14.76 -18.81
CA TYR A 272 -0.55 13.34 -18.71
C TYR A 272 0.95 13.06 -18.56
N ASN A 273 1.80 13.78 -19.31
CA ASN A 273 3.25 13.61 -19.25
C ASN A 273 3.91 14.33 -18.06
N LEU A 274 3.33 15.42 -17.56
CA LEU A 274 3.79 16.07 -16.33
C LEU A 274 3.74 15.12 -15.14
N TRP A 275 2.76 14.21 -15.11
CA TRP A 275 2.68 13.18 -14.07
C TRP A 275 3.96 12.34 -14.00
N TRP A 276 4.57 11.98 -15.14
CA TRP A 276 5.83 11.21 -15.16
C TRP A 276 6.96 12.01 -14.50
N ALA A 277 7.09 13.30 -14.84
CA ALA A 277 8.07 14.21 -14.25
C ALA A 277 7.92 14.38 -12.73
N GLN A 278 6.68 14.37 -12.25
CA GLN A 278 6.37 14.58 -10.85
C GLN A 278 6.49 13.31 -10.00
N ASN A 279 6.30 12.12 -10.58
CA ASN A 279 6.15 10.88 -9.83
C ASN A 279 7.22 9.82 -10.11
N VAL A 280 7.76 9.72 -11.33
CA VAL A 280 8.66 8.61 -11.70
C VAL A 280 10.13 9.03 -11.51
N PRO A 281 10.97 8.20 -10.87
CA PRO A 281 12.42 8.40 -10.90
C PRO A 281 12.96 8.15 -12.30
N TYR A 282 13.95 8.94 -12.76
CA TYR A 282 14.65 8.64 -14.00
C TYR A 282 15.63 7.49 -13.72
N ILE A 283 15.54 6.42 -14.51
CA ILE A 283 16.44 5.28 -14.42
C ILE A 283 17.14 5.08 -15.76
N ASP A 284 18.47 4.97 -15.70
CA ASP A 284 19.33 4.66 -16.83
C ASP A 284 20.18 3.44 -16.52
N VAL A 285 20.29 2.55 -17.50
CA VAL A 285 20.99 1.26 -17.39
C VAL A 285 21.63 0.91 -18.74
N PRO A 286 22.68 0.06 -18.78
CA PRO A 286 23.43 -0.20 -20.01
C PRO A 286 22.64 -0.95 -21.08
N GLU A 287 21.62 -1.72 -20.70
CA GLU A 287 20.80 -2.53 -21.60
C GLU A 287 19.53 -1.74 -22.02
N PRO A 288 19.44 -1.25 -23.27
CA PRO A 288 18.32 -0.42 -23.72
C PRO A 288 16.96 -1.12 -23.61
N ALA A 289 16.90 -2.44 -23.81
CA ALA A 289 15.64 -3.18 -23.67
C ALA A 289 15.14 -3.15 -22.22
N ILE A 290 16.03 -3.30 -21.24
CA ILE A 290 15.69 -3.20 -19.82
C ILE A 290 15.34 -1.76 -19.46
N LYS A 291 16.06 -0.76 -19.98
CA LYS A 291 15.70 0.66 -19.82
C LYS A 291 14.26 0.90 -20.25
N LYS A 292 13.87 0.48 -21.46
CA LYS A 292 12.49 0.60 -21.94
C LYS A 292 11.49 -0.18 -21.05
N ASN A 293 11.85 -1.39 -20.62
CA ASN A 293 10.96 -2.21 -19.79
C ASN A 293 10.66 -1.53 -18.45
N ILE A 294 11.63 -0.86 -17.83
CA ILE A 294 11.43 -0.12 -16.57
C ILE A 294 10.30 0.92 -16.72
N TYR A 295 10.32 1.71 -17.80
CA TYR A 295 9.28 2.71 -18.06
C TYR A 295 7.95 2.09 -18.48
N TYR A 296 7.97 0.96 -19.20
CA TYR A 296 6.77 0.19 -19.48
C TYR A 296 6.11 -0.31 -18.18
N ARG A 297 6.90 -0.78 -17.22
CA ARG A 297 6.42 -1.21 -15.90
C ARG A 297 5.90 -0.05 -15.05
N TRP A 298 6.53 1.13 -15.10
CA TRP A 298 5.94 2.33 -14.49
C TRP A 298 4.60 2.69 -15.10
N TRP A 299 4.47 2.54 -16.42
CA TRP A 299 3.18 2.68 -17.08
C TRP A 299 2.18 1.62 -16.65
N LEU A 300 2.58 0.35 -16.54
CA LEU A 300 1.71 -0.72 -16.02
C LEU A 300 1.20 -0.40 -14.61
N MET A 301 2.07 0.06 -13.72
CA MET A 301 1.72 0.44 -12.35
C MET A 301 0.76 1.63 -12.31
N ARG A 302 0.89 2.60 -13.22
CA ARG A 302 -0.06 3.73 -13.34
C ARG A 302 -1.37 3.31 -14.01
N PHE A 303 -1.29 2.47 -15.04
CA PHE A 303 -2.44 2.03 -15.84
C PHE A 303 -3.35 1.10 -15.05
N ASN A 304 -2.75 0.24 -14.22
CA ASN A 304 -3.43 -0.67 -13.32
C ASN A 304 -3.62 -0.08 -11.92
N HIS A 305 -3.91 1.22 -11.82
CA HIS A 305 -4.22 1.88 -10.57
C HIS A 305 -5.59 2.53 -10.65
N LEU A 306 -6.42 2.29 -9.64
CA LEU A 306 -7.72 2.89 -9.50
C LEU A 306 -7.65 4.01 -8.47
N ASP A 307 -8.06 5.21 -8.85
CA ASP A 307 -8.23 6.34 -7.95
C ASP A 307 -9.59 6.98 -8.22
N ALA A 308 -10.65 6.31 -7.77
CA ALA A 308 -12.04 6.68 -8.02
C ALA A 308 -12.71 7.46 -6.88
N ASP A 309 -12.04 7.55 -5.72
CA ASP A 309 -12.55 8.18 -4.50
C ASP A 309 -13.99 7.78 -4.12
N ILE A 310 -14.34 6.51 -4.31
CA ILE A 310 -15.72 6.07 -4.12
C ILE A 310 -16.04 6.13 -2.60
N PRO A 311 -17.06 6.91 -2.16
CA PRO A 311 -17.35 7.08 -0.74
C PRO A 311 -17.78 5.77 -0.07
N GLY A 312 -17.31 5.53 1.14
CA GLY A 312 -17.51 4.27 1.86
C GLY A 312 -16.18 3.55 2.01
N GLN A 313 -16.21 2.25 2.23
CA GLN A 313 -14.98 1.50 2.54
C GLN A 313 -14.32 0.86 1.31
N THR A 314 -15.07 0.65 0.22
CA THR A 314 -14.56 0.11 -1.05
C THR A 314 -14.09 1.24 -1.96
N PHE A 315 -12.82 1.20 -2.38
CA PHE A 315 -12.22 2.10 -3.38
C PHE A 315 -12.26 3.61 -3.10
N GLN A 316 -12.33 4.00 -1.83
CA GLN A 316 -12.11 5.39 -1.40
C GLN A 316 -10.63 5.83 -1.46
N PHE A 317 -9.70 4.87 -1.62
CA PHE A 317 -8.26 5.12 -1.67
C PHE A 317 -7.69 4.76 -3.05
N PRO A 318 -6.66 5.48 -3.53
CA PRO A 318 -5.86 5.04 -4.67
C PRO A 318 -5.33 3.63 -4.42
N THR A 319 -5.65 2.67 -5.28
CA THR A 319 -5.35 1.25 -5.06
C THR A 319 -4.85 0.61 -6.36
N SER A 320 -3.78 -0.17 -6.29
CA SER A 320 -3.36 -0.99 -7.44
C SER A 320 -4.36 -2.11 -7.71
N MET A 321 -4.60 -2.40 -8.98
CA MET A 321 -5.56 -3.39 -9.44
C MET A 321 -4.81 -4.48 -10.20
N GLU A 322 -5.03 -5.74 -9.87
CA GLU A 322 -4.46 -6.85 -10.60
C GLU A 322 -5.18 -7.00 -11.96
N GLY A 323 -4.65 -6.31 -12.97
CA GLY A 323 -5.09 -6.41 -14.35
C GLY A 323 -6.43 -5.76 -14.60
N VAL A 324 -6.44 -4.44 -14.85
CA VAL A 324 -7.68 -3.69 -15.15
C VAL A 324 -8.39 -4.20 -16.42
N LEU A 325 -7.64 -4.81 -17.34
CA LEU A 325 -8.16 -5.45 -18.56
C LEU A 325 -8.58 -6.92 -18.35
N GLY A 326 -8.36 -7.47 -17.15
CA GLY A 326 -8.65 -8.85 -16.78
C GLY A 326 -9.69 -8.94 -15.67
N TYR A 327 -9.35 -9.59 -14.56
CA TYR A 327 -10.25 -9.72 -13.41
C TYR A 327 -10.47 -8.42 -12.65
N ASN A 328 -9.45 -7.54 -12.62
CA ASN A 328 -9.54 -6.16 -12.15
C ASN A 328 -9.95 -6.03 -10.68
N ASN A 329 -9.21 -6.69 -9.78
CA ASN A 329 -9.46 -6.67 -8.34
C ASN A 329 -8.20 -6.23 -7.57
N ALA A 330 -8.36 -5.72 -6.35
CA ALA A 330 -7.21 -5.51 -5.46
C ALA A 330 -6.96 -6.78 -4.63
N ILE A 331 -6.13 -7.68 -5.16
CA ILE A 331 -5.84 -8.99 -4.57
C ILE A 331 -4.70 -8.90 -3.54
N VAL A 332 -4.92 -9.32 -2.29
CA VAL A 332 -3.95 -9.13 -1.20
C VAL A 332 -2.62 -9.83 -1.42
N LEU A 333 -2.59 -10.91 -2.21
CA LEU A 333 -1.37 -11.59 -2.64
C LEU A 333 -0.42 -10.65 -3.40
N THR A 334 -0.94 -9.89 -4.36
CA THR A 334 -0.14 -9.09 -5.30
C THR A 334 -0.04 -7.63 -4.90
N GLN A 335 -0.95 -7.11 -4.05
CA GLN A 335 -0.80 -5.77 -3.47
C GLN A 335 0.61 -5.48 -2.92
N PRO A 336 1.26 -6.35 -2.11
CA PRO A 336 2.60 -6.04 -1.63
C PRO A 336 3.66 -6.06 -2.74
N MET A 337 3.50 -6.90 -3.76
CA MET A 337 4.35 -6.85 -4.95
C MET A 337 4.23 -5.49 -5.63
N HIS A 338 3.01 -4.99 -5.83
CA HIS A 338 2.79 -3.68 -6.43
C HIS A 338 3.39 -2.58 -5.57
N ILE A 339 3.16 -2.62 -4.24
CA ILE A 339 3.75 -1.67 -3.28
C ILE A 339 5.28 -1.68 -3.40
N ASP A 340 5.91 -2.82 -3.69
CA ASP A 340 7.35 -2.90 -3.86
C ASP A 340 7.88 -2.00 -4.99
N ASP A 341 7.14 -1.84 -6.09
CA ASP A 341 7.44 -0.83 -7.13
C ASP A 341 6.89 0.55 -6.73
N LEU A 342 5.62 0.64 -6.31
CA LEU A 342 4.90 1.90 -6.08
C LEU A 342 5.51 2.78 -4.99
N LYS A 343 6.22 2.21 -4.00
CA LYS A 343 6.93 2.97 -2.96
C LYS A 343 8.08 3.84 -3.48
N TYR A 344 8.45 3.68 -4.75
CA TYR A 344 9.44 4.54 -5.41
C TYR A 344 8.82 5.61 -6.30
N LEU A 345 7.49 5.64 -6.42
CA LEU A 345 6.82 6.84 -6.92
C LEU A 345 6.96 7.96 -5.90
N ARG A 346 7.24 9.17 -6.36
CA ARG A 346 7.59 10.30 -5.48
C ARG A 346 6.47 10.72 -4.53
N ASN A 347 5.20 10.48 -4.91
CA ASN A 347 4.04 10.78 -4.09
C ASN A 347 3.61 9.53 -3.28
N PRO A 348 3.63 9.60 -1.93
CA PRO A 348 3.34 8.45 -1.07
C PRO A 348 1.93 7.87 -1.25
N ALA A 349 0.95 8.65 -1.72
CA ALA A 349 -0.42 8.20 -1.91
C ALA A 349 -0.53 6.92 -2.76
N TRP A 350 0.39 6.72 -3.71
CA TRP A 350 0.45 5.55 -4.59
C TRP A 350 0.81 4.26 -3.86
N SER A 351 1.60 4.35 -2.80
CA SER A 351 1.98 3.20 -1.95
C SER A 351 1.14 3.08 -0.69
N TYR A 352 0.65 4.21 -0.15
CA TYR A 352 -0.13 4.24 1.09
C TYR A 352 -1.58 3.83 0.86
N GLY A 353 -2.17 4.29 -0.23
CA GLY A 353 -3.55 3.96 -0.58
C GLY A 353 -3.82 2.44 -0.63
N PRO A 354 -2.98 1.61 -1.29
CA PRO A 354 -3.14 0.16 -1.30
C PRO A 354 -3.26 -0.50 0.08
N TRP A 355 -2.32 -0.26 0.99
CA TRP A 355 -2.36 -0.90 2.31
C TRP A 355 -3.38 -0.25 3.26
N LEU A 356 -3.74 1.02 3.07
CA LEU A 356 -4.87 1.65 3.77
C LEU A 356 -6.20 1.03 3.34
N SER A 357 -6.38 0.79 2.04
CA SER A 357 -7.55 0.11 1.49
C SER A 357 -7.72 -1.27 2.12
N ILE A 358 -6.69 -2.11 2.05
CA ILE A 358 -6.71 -3.46 2.62
C ILE A 358 -6.98 -3.41 4.13
N GLY A 359 -6.24 -2.57 4.87
CA GLY A 359 -6.39 -2.47 6.32
C GLY A 359 -7.81 -2.11 6.75
N GLN A 360 -8.47 -1.18 6.05
CA GLN A 360 -9.85 -0.82 6.35
C GLN A 360 -10.88 -1.87 5.96
N THR A 361 -10.69 -2.55 4.84
CA THR A 361 -11.66 -3.55 4.37
C THR A 361 -11.57 -4.88 5.12
N SER A 362 -10.44 -5.14 5.79
CA SER A 362 -10.10 -6.42 6.42
C SER A 362 -10.62 -6.62 7.84
N ARG A 363 -11.65 -5.85 8.25
CA ARG A 363 -12.45 -6.16 9.46
C ARG A 363 -11.64 -6.25 10.77
N ASN A 364 -10.54 -5.52 10.87
CA ASN A 364 -9.58 -5.61 11.97
C ASN A 364 -9.12 -7.07 12.21
N GLY A 365 -8.83 -7.80 11.13
CA GLY A 365 -8.34 -9.19 11.14
C GLY A 365 -7.41 -9.47 9.96
N ARG A 366 -7.36 -10.73 9.51
CA ARG A 366 -6.56 -11.15 8.35
C ARG A 366 -6.91 -10.36 7.10
N PHE A 367 -5.90 -10.02 6.30
CA PHE A 367 -6.12 -9.26 5.07
C PHE A 367 -6.99 -10.02 4.05
N VAL A 368 -7.88 -9.28 3.38
CA VAL A 368 -8.80 -9.78 2.34
C VAL A 368 -8.83 -8.86 1.13
N ASP A 369 -9.22 -9.41 -0.01
CA ASP A 369 -9.33 -8.69 -1.29
C ASP A 369 -10.37 -7.56 -1.29
N ASN A 370 -10.25 -6.63 -2.22
CA ASN A 370 -11.18 -5.52 -2.43
C ASN A 370 -11.59 -5.36 -3.93
N PRO A 371 -12.89 -5.44 -4.29
CA PRO A 371 -14.02 -5.71 -3.41
C PRO A 371 -14.01 -7.18 -2.95
N GLY A 372 -14.45 -7.42 -1.73
CA GLY A 372 -14.75 -8.78 -1.26
C GLY A 372 -16.11 -9.29 -1.78
N ASP A 373 -16.62 -10.33 -1.14
CA ASP A 373 -17.91 -11.02 -1.40
C ASP A 373 -19.03 -10.01 -1.69
N PRO A 374 -19.79 -10.16 -2.80
CA PRO A 374 -20.01 -11.40 -3.57
C PRO A 374 -19.26 -11.50 -4.89
N GLU A 375 -18.44 -10.51 -5.26
CA GLU A 375 -18.07 -10.40 -6.66
C GLU A 375 -16.92 -11.29 -7.08
N ASN A 376 -15.86 -11.50 -6.28
CA ASN A 376 -14.81 -12.51 -6.49
C ASN A 376 -13.92 -12.66 -5.24
N TRP A 377 -13.36 -13.86 -5.02
CA TRP A 377 -12.26 -14.20 -4.09
C TRP A 377 -12.23 -13.48 -2.74
N SER A 378 -13.15 -13.80 -1.83
CA SER A 378 -12.98 -13.44 -0.40
C SER A 378 -11.98 -14.35 0.32
N ASN A 379 -10.81 -14.49 -0.27
CA ASN A 379 -9.73 -15.29 0.26
C ASN A 379 -8.72 -14.39 0.98
N SER A 380 -8.09 -14.99 2.00
CA SER A 380 -6.89 -14.44 2.59
C SER A 380 -5.72 -15.25 2.04
N TYR A 381 -5.20 -14.82 0.91
CA TYR A 381 -4.03 -15.45 0.29
C TYR A 381 -2.77 -15.24 1.12
N THR A 382 -1.74 -16.02 0.84
CA THR A 382 -0.38 -15.69 1.27
C THR A 382 -0.02 -14.28 0.82
N GLN A 383 0.51 -13.46 1.73
CA GLN A 383 0.83 -12.06 1.44
C GLN A 383 1.83 -11.50 2.44
N TYR A 384 2.53 -10.44 2.06
CA TYR A 384 3.50 -9.68 2.88
C TYR A 384 3.23 -8.16 2.84
N VAL A 385 1.95 -7.77 2.83
CA VAL A 385 1.46 -6.37 2.85
C VAL A 385 2.09 -5.58 3.99
N SER A 386 2.14 -6.16 5.19
CA SER A 386 2.70 -5.50 6.37
C SER A 386 4.18 -5.14 6.20
N GLU A 387 4.97 -6.02 5.58
CA GLU A 387 6.39 -5.76 5.27
C GLU A 387 6.53 -4.65 4.22
N ALA A 388 5.77 -4.74 3.13
CA ALA A 388 5.81 -3.77 2.04
C ALA A 388 5.33 -2.38 2.49
N ALA A 389 4.27 -2.33 3.31
CA ALA A 389 3.75 -1.10 3.93
C ALA A 389 4.83 -0.44 4.80
N TRP A 390 5.51 -1.22 5.65
CA TRP A 390 6.58 -0.68 6.49
C TRP A 390 7.76 -0.16 5.68
N LYS A 391 8.19 -0.88 4.62
CA LYS A 391 9.21 -0.39 3.70
C LYS A 391 8.78 0.90 2.98
N SER A 392 7.52 1.02 2.58
CA SER A 392 6.99 2.27 2.01
C SER A 392 7.04 3.44 3.02
N TYR A 393 6.80 3.16 4.31
CA TYR A 393 6.95 4.15 5.38
C TYR A 393 8.41 4.53 5.61
N GLN A 394 9.35 3.60 5.53
CA GLN A 394 10.79 3.91 5.62
C GLN A 394 11.28 4.85 4.50
N ILE A 395 10.68 4.75 3.30
CA ILE A 395 10.94 5.65 2.17
C ILE A 395 10.28 7.02 2.35
N HIS A 396 8.99 7.06 2.68
CA HIS A 396 8.22 8.32 2.65
C HIS A 396 8.04 9.01 4.00
N GLY A 397 8.13 8.28 5.11
CA GLY A 397 7.89 8.77 6.46
C GLY A 397 6.47 9.31 6.67
N GLY A 398 6.25 9.95 7.82
CA GLY A 398 5.00 10.63 8.10
C GLY A 398 4.68 10.68 9.59
N GLN A 399 3.65 11.45 9.93
CA GLN A 399 3.20 11.67 11.30
C GLN A 399 2.79 10.36 12.01
N PRO A 400 2.88 10.29 13.35
CA PRO A 400 2.66 9.07 14.13
C PRO A 400 1.34 8.33 13.88
N GLY A 401 0.25 9.05 13.60
CA GLY A 401 -1.05 8.43 13.31
C GLY A 401 -1.05 7.50 12.09
N ILE A 402 -0.19 7.78 11.10
CA ILE A 402 -0.01 6.91 9.92
C ILE A 402 0.58 5.57 10.35
N VAL A 403 1.60 5.59 11.20
CA VAL A 403 2.27 4.40 11.72
C VAL A 403 1.38 3.63 12.68
N ALA A 404 0.54 4.33 13.47
CA ALA A 404 -0.43 3.69 14.34
C ALA A 404 -1.42 2.82 13.56
N ASN A 405 -1.94 3.30 12.43
CA ASN A 405 -2.78 2.51 11.54
C ASN A 405 -2.02 1.29 10.99
N LEU A 406 -0.80 1.49 10.47
CA LEU A 406 0.02 0.40 9.94
C LEU A 406 0.29 -0.67 11.01
N ALA A 407 0.71 -0.26 12.21
CA ALA A 407 1.01 -1.16 13.32
C ALA A 407 -0.21 -2.00 13.72
N ARG A 408 -1.38 -1.35 13.82
CA ARG A 408 -2.64 -2.03 14.13
C ARG A 408 -3.03 -3.02 13.04
N TYR A 409 -3.02 -2.61 11.77
CA TYR A 409 -3.39 -3.48 10.66
C TYR A 409 -2.46 -4.69 10.57
N ALA A 410 -1.15 -4.49 10.72
CA ALA A 410 -0.18 -5.58 10.70
C ALA A 410 -0.33 -6.54 11.89
N GLU A 411 -0.58 -6.05 13.10
CA GLU A 411 -0.86 -6.91 14.28
C GLU A 411 -2.08 -7.80 14.03
N GLN A 412 -3.16 -7.19 13.57
CA GLN A 412 -4.45 -7.88 13.42
C GLN A 412 -4.41 -8.87 12.27
N ASP A 413 -3.67 -8.57 11.21
CA ASP A 413 -3.45 -9.52 10.12
C ASP A 413 -2.68 -10.76 10.58
N VAL A 414 -1.52 -10.58 11.23
CA VAL A 414 -0.70 -11.70 11.72
C VAL A 414 -1.50 -12.59 12.67
N LYS A 415 -2.15 -11.99 13.67
CA LYS A 415 -2.96 -12.73 14.64
C LYS A 415 -4.19 -13.37 14.00
N GLY A 416 -4.84 -12.66 13.08
CA GLY A 416 -6.02 -13.15 12.36
C GLY A 416 -5.70 -14.33 11.45
N GLN A 417 -4.53 -14.32 10.80
CA GLN A 417 -4.08 -15.45 9.98
C GLN A 417 -3.71 -16.66 10.81
N LEU A 418 -2.95 -16.49 11.90
CA LEU A 418 -2.66 -17.59 12.82
C LEU A 418 -3.96 -18.17 13.40
N SER A 419 -4.87 -17.31 13.88
CA SER A 419 -6.16 -17.76 14.42
C SER A 419 -7.01 -18.55 13.43
N PHE A 420 -6.82 -18.36 12.12
CA PHE A 420 -7.62 -19.03 11.10
C PHE A 420 -6.94 -20.24 10.47
N TYR A 421 -5.64 -20.15 10.21
CA TYR A 421 -4.87 -21.15 9.47
C TYR A 421 -3.97 -22.03 10.34
N ASP A 422 -3.55 -21.60 11.53
CA ASP A 422 -2.74 -22.42 12.45
C ASP A 422 -3.66 -23.24 13.37
N THR A 423 -4.21 -24.34 12.85
CA THR A 423 -5.18 -25.18 13.57
C THR A 423 -4.53 -26.17 14.54
N ASN A 424 -3.22 -26.37 14.44
CA ASN A 424 -2.45 -27.24 15.33
C ASN A 424 -1.65 -26.45 16.40
N SER A 425 -1.74 -25.11 16.40
CA SER A 425 -1.12 -24.20 17.36
C SER A 425 0.41 -24.28 17.42
N ASN A 426 1.07 -24.62 16.30
CA ASN A 426 2.53 -24.73 16.22
C ASN A 426 3.21 -23.43 15.74
N ARG A 427 2.44 -22.35 15.52
CA ARG A 427 2.86 -21.03 15.00
C ARG A 427 3.10 -20.98 13.49
N ILE A 428 2.74 -22.01 12.74
CA ILE A 428 2.82 -22.05 11.28
C ILE A 428 1.41 -22.14 10.70
N ILE A 429 1.17 -21.35 9.66
CA ILE A 429 -0.09 -21.42 8.92
C ILE A 429 -0.18 -22.72 8.12
N GLU A 430 -1.39 -23.25 8.01
CA GLU A 430 -1.65 -24.45 7.25
C GLU A 430 -2.61 -24.19 6.09
N TYR A 431 -2.31 -24.74 4.92
CA TYR A 431 -3.17 -24.67 3.74
C TYR A 431 -3.52 -26.07 3.23
N ASP A 432 -4.72 -26.20 2.67
CA ASP A 432 -5.25 -27.40 2.00
C ASP A 432 -5.53 -27.17 0.49
N TRP A 433 -5.28 -25.94 0.00
CA TRP A 433 -5.53 -25.55 -1.39
C TRP A 433 -4.38 -24.74 -1.98
N GLY A 434 -3.88 -25.18 -3.13
CA GLY A 434 -2.78 -24.55 -3.86
C GLY A 434 -3.01 -23.08 -4.22
N ALA A 435 -4.24 -22.64 -4.49
CA ALA A 435 -4.48 -21.24 -4.84
C ALA A 435 -4.24 -20.27 -3.68
N LEU A 436 -4.29 -20.72 -2.43
CA LEU A 436 -3.95 -19.88 -1.27
C LEU A 436 -2.48 -19.44 -1.29
N THR A 437 -1.62 -20.14 -2.05
CA THR A 437 -0.21 -19.80 -2.25
C THR A 437 0.01 -18.72 -3.30
N GLY A 438 -1.01 -18.40 -4.10
CA GLY A 438 -0.89 -17.51 -5.25
C GLY A 438 -0.21 -18.10 -6.49
N ASN A 439 0.23 -19.35 -6.41
CA ASN A 439 0.85 -20.08 -7.53
C ASN A 439 -0.05 -21.22 -8.03
N ASP A 440 -1.36 -21.17 -7.72
CA ASP A 440 -2.43 -22.06 -8.18
C ASP A 440 -2.00 -23.50 -8.50
N ALA A 441 -1.81 -23.80 -9.79
CA ALA A 441 -1.50 -25.11 -10.33
C ALA A 441 0.01 -25.42 -10.45
N ASP A 442 0.88 -24.56 -9.94
CA ASP A 442 2.34 -24.72 -9.90
C ASP A 442 2.87 -24.87 -8.45
N ALA A 443 1.97 -24.93 -7.44
CA ALA A 443 2.30 -25.34 -6.07
C ALA A 443 2.34 -26.89 -5.98
N VAL A 444 3.39 -27.48 -6.58
CA VAL A 444 3.47 -28.92 -6.83
C VAL A 444 3.33 -29.78 -5.58
N SER A 445 3.73 -29.29 -4.40
CA SER A 445 3.55 -30.00 -3.13
C SER A 445 2.11 -30.48 -2.87
N PHE A 446 1.08 -29.76 -3.31
CA PHE A 446 -0.33 -30.17 -3.15
C PHE A 446 -0.73 -31.37 -4.01
N HIS A 447 0.09 -31.75 -4.99
CA HIS A 447 -0.15 -32.92 -5.83
C HIS A 447 0.40 -34.22 -5.24
N TYR A 448 1.23 -34.15 -4.19
CA TYR A 448 1.87 -35.33 -3.58
C TYR A 448 0.86 -36.18 -2.81
N ARG A 449 0.08 -35.51 -1.95
CA ARG A 449 -0.91 -36.11 -1.08
C ARG A 449 -1.93 -35.04 -0.70
N ALA A 450 -3.21 -35.41 -0.69
CA ALA A 450 -4.28 -34.52 -0.25
C ALA A 450 -4.19 -34.25 1.26
N GLY A 451 -4.62 -33.06 1.65
CA GLY A 451 -4.72 -32.66 3.05
C GLY A 451 -4.06 -31.32 3.32
N ARG A 452 -4.33 -30.82 4.52
CA ARG A 452 -3.74 -29.62 5.07
C ARG A 452 -2.28 -29.89 5.44
N MET A 453 -1.39 -28.92 5.23
CA MET A 453 0.01 -28.99 5.63
C MET A 453 0.50 -27.63 6.15
N ASP A 454 1.36 -27.66 7.17
CA ASP A 454 2.17 -26.52 7.61
C ASP A 454 3.00 -26.01 6.43
N ARG A 455 2.94 -24.69 6.21
CA ARG A 455 3.46 -24.04 5.00
C ARG A 455 4.66 -23.14 5.29
N ALA A 456 5.67 -23.18 4.42
CA ALA A 456 6.81 -22.26 4.45
C ALA A 456 6.40 -20.79 4.22
N GLU A 457 5.22 -20.56 3.63
CA GLU A 457 4.54 -19.28 3.56
C GLU A 457 4.32 -18.60 4.93
N GLY A 458 4.42 -19.36 6.04
CA GLY A 458 4.59 -18.89 7.42
C GLY A 458 5.62 -17.76 7.60
N ALA A 459 6.60 -17.70 6.68
CA ALA A 459 7.58 -16.62 6.57
C ALA A 459 6.96 -15.22 6.51
N TYR A 460 5.78 -15.06 5.91
CA TYR A 460 5.17 -13.75 5.81
C TYR A 460 4.52 -13.30 7.12
N GLN A 461 4.01 -14.20 7.95
CA GLN A 461 3.56 -13.87 9.31
C GLN A 461 4.76 -13.46 10.19
N TYR A 462 5.93 -14.10 10.01
CA TYR A 462 7.18 -13.64 10.62
C TYR A 462 7.50 -12.19 10.23
N SER A 463 7.52 -11.89 8.93
CA SER A 463 7.84 -10.55 8.43
C SER A 463 6.80 -9.49 8.85
N GLY A 464 5.51 -9.87 8.89
CA GLY A 464 4.43 -9.01 9.34
C GLY A 464 4.50 -8.70 10.83
N ALA A 465 4.85 -9.69 11.66
CA ALA A 465 5.06 -9.49 13.09
C ALA A 465 6.25 -8.55 13.36
N ARG A 466 7.34 -8.69 12.58
CA ARG A 466 8.48 -7.77 12.62
C ARG A 466 8.10 -6.36 12.21
N ALA A 467 7.33 -6.20 11.14
CA ALA A 467 6.84 -4.89 10.69
C ALA A 467 5.96 -4.22 11.75
N ALA A 468 5.02 -4.96 12.35
CA ALA A 468 4.18 -4.48 13.45
C ALA A 468 5.03 -4.06 14.66
N ALA A 469 6.02 -4.86 15.05
CA ALA A 469 6.91 -4.56 16.15
C ALA A 469 7.70 -3.26 15.93
N GLN A 470 8.24 -3.09 14.72
CA GLN A 470 8.99 -1.89 14.35
C GLN A 470 8.10 -0.64 14.27
N ALA A 471 6.88 -0.79 13.75
CA ALA A 471 5.90 0.28 13.69
C ALA A 471 5.46 0.73 15.10
N TYR A 472 5.15 -0.22 16.00
CA TYR A 472 4.83 0.10 17.40
C TYR A 472 6.00 0.76 18.12
N ALA A 473 7.24 0.30 17.90
CA ALA A 473 8.42 0.95 18.45
C ALA A 473 8.59 2.39 17.97
N ALA A 474 8.30 2.66 16.69
CA ALA A 474 8.41 4.00 16.10
C ALA A 474 7.42 5.03 16.68
N ILE A 475 6.33 4.58 17.29
CA ILE A 475 5.37 5.44 18.01
C ILE A 475 5.50 5.33 19.54
N GLY A 476 6.58 4.71 20.03
CA GLY A 476 6.87 4.60 21.47
C GLY A 476 6.05 3.55 22.22
N ASN A 477 5.30 2.68 21.54
CA ASN A 477 4.57 1.60 22.18
C ASN A 477 5.46 0.36 22.37
N THR A 478 6.36 0.44 23.35
CA THR A 478 7.34 -0.63 23.63
C THR A 478 6.68 -1.95 24.05
N ALA A 479 5.52 -1.91 24.73
CA ALA A 479 4.81 -3.12 25.14
C ALA A 479 4.36 -3.93 23.93
N LYS A 480 3.64 -3.28 23.00
CA LYS A 480 3.21 -3.92 21.75
C LYS A 480 4.38 -4.28 20.85
N ALA A 481 5.42 -3.45 20.81
CA ALA A 481 6.63 -3.79 20.08
C ALA A 481 7.28 -5.09 20.60
N ASN A 482 7.37 -5.26 21.91
CA ASN A 482 7.90 -6.48 22.52
C ASN A 482 7.00 -7.69 22.28
N GLU A 483 5.67 -7.53 22.44
CA GLU A 483 4.70 -8.58 22.13
C GLU A 483 4.86 -9.12 20.70
N MET A 484 4.90 -8.21 19.72
CA MET A 484 5.04 -8.58 18.32
C MET A 484 6.43 -9.12 17.98
N ASN A 485 7.50 -8.67 18.66
CA ASN A 485 8.83 -9.25 18.53
C ASN A 485 8.86 -10.69 19.08
N THR A 486 8.25 -10.95 20.24
CA THR A 486 8.13 -12.30 20.79
C THR A 486 7.40 -13.22 19.82
N LEU A 487 6.26 -12.77 19.28
CA LEU A 487 5.52 -13.53 18.29
C LEU A 487 6.34 -13.80 17.02
N ALA A 488 7.08 -12.81 16.52
CA ALA A 488 8.01 -13.01 15.40
C ALA A 488 9.08 -14.05 15.72
N THR A 489 9.67 -14.01 16.92
CA THR A 489 10.66 -15.02 17.35
C THR A 489 10.05 -16.42 17.43
N GLU A 490 8.84 -16.56 17.97
CA GLU A 490 8.13 -17.85 18.02
C GLU A 490 7.88 -18.43 16.62
N ILE A 491 7.37 -17.62 15.68
CA ILE A 491 7.16 -18.05 14.29
C ILE A 491 8.50 -18.40 13.62
N GLY A 492 9.53 -17.57 13.80
CA GLY A 492 10.87 -17.80 13.22
C GLY A 492 11.49 -19.11 13.71
N ASN A 493 11.36 -19.41 15.00
CA ASN A 493 11.78 -20.69 15.57
C ASN A 493 10.97 -21.84 14.95
N ALA A 494 9.65 -21.72 14.90
CA ALA A 494 8.76 -22.73 14.33
C ALA A 494 9.11 -23.06 12.87
N LEU A 495 9.46 -22.06 12.04
CA LEU A 495 9.89 -22.30 10.66
C LEU A 495 11.10 -23.25 10.59
N THR A 496 12.03 -23.13 11.52
CA THR A 496 13.23 -23.98 11.57
C THR A 496 13.03 -25.30 12.30
N THR A 497 12.12 -25.40 13.27
CA THR A 497 11.90 -26.62 14.04
C THR A 497 10.84 -27.53 13.43
N VAL A 498 9.83 -26.94 12.78
CA VAL A 498 8.72 -27.68 12.15
C VAL A 498 9.08 -28.09 10.73
N LEU A 499 9.59 -27.17 9.90
CA LEU A 499 9.72 -27.37 8.45
C LEU A 499 11.12 -27.81 7.98
N TRP A 500 12.14 -27.75 8.83
CA TRP A 500 13.47 -28.24 8.47
C TRP A 500 13.53 -29.76 8.50
N ASN A 501 13.79 -30.38 7.35
CA ASN A 501 14.11 -31.79 7.26
C ASN A 501 15.63 -32.01 7.37
N PRO A 502 16.18 -32.45 8.52
CA PRO A 502 17.62 -32.62 8.68
C PRO A 502 18.18 -33.78 7.83
N GLY A 503 17.37 -34.78 7.51
CA GLY A 503 17.80 -35.93 6.70
C GLY A 503 18.01 -35.57 5.23
N ARG A 504 17.30 -34.56 4.73
CA ARG A 504 17.42 -34.05 3.35
C ARG A 504 18.11 -32.70 3.24
N GLN A 505 18.35 -32.03 4.38
CA GLN A 505 18.86 -30.66 4.45
C GLN A 505 18.08 -29.69 3.56
N LEU A 506 16.75 -29.72 3.71
CA LEU A 506 15.80 -28.91 2.95
C LEU A 506 14.68 -28.44 3.88
N PHE A 507 14.11 -27.26 3.57
CA PHE A 507 12.84 -26.84 4.13
C PHE A 507 11.70 -27.48 3.33
N GLU A 508 10.86 -28.26 3.99
CA GLU A 508 9.78 -29.03 3.39
C GLU A 508 8.48 -28.73 4.14
N HIS A 509 7.38 -28.58 3.39
CA HIS A 509 6.05 -28.46 4.01
C HIS A 509 5.75 -29.73 4.81
N ARG A 510 4.88 -29.65 5.81
CA ARG A 510 4.72 -30.75 6.77
C ARG A 510 3.25 -31.07 7.04
N TYR A 511 2.89 -32.34 6.96
CA TYR A 511 1.53 -32.78 7.31
C TYR A 511 1.35 -32.83 8.83
N PRO A 512 0.10 -32.72 9.34
CA PRO A 512 -0.20 -32.80 10.78
C PRO A 512 0.28 -34.08 11.48
N ASP A 513 0.47 -35.18 10.73
CA ASP A 513 1.04 -36.44 11.23
C ASP A 513 2.58 -36.40 11.40
N GLY A 514 3.20 -35.26 11.09
CA GLY A 514 4.64 -35.04 11.19
C GLY A 514 5.42 -35.42 9.94
N THR A 515 4.80 -35.96 8.89
CA THR A 515 5.46 -36.37 7.64
C THR A 515 5.83 -35.15 6.80
N PHE A 516 7.06 -35.12 6.28
CA PHE A 516 7.49 -34.09 5.34
C PHE A 516 6.94 -34.34 3.93
N ASN A 517 6.55 -33.28 3.24
CA ASN A 517 6.20 -33.32 1.83
C ASN A 517 7.49 -33.28 0.99
N PRO A 518 7.80 -34.34 0.21
CA PRO A 518 9.05 -34.43 -0.53
C PRO A 518 9.08 -33.56 -1.80
N TRP A 519 7.94 -33.06 -2.25
CA TRP A 519 7.78 -32.21 -3.44
C TRP A 519 7.86 -30.74 -3.06
N LYS A 520 8.59 -29.98 -3.88
CA LYS A 520 9.12 -28.67 -3.53
C LYS A 520 8.74 -27.63 -4.58
N GLU A 521 8.70 -26.40 -4.14
CA GLU A 521 8.56 -25.22 -4.98
C GLU A 521 9.38 -24.07 -4.39
N ILE A 522 9.51 -22.95 -5.10
CA ILE A 522 10.22 -21.78 -4.57
C ILE A 522 9.59 -21.25 -3.27
N ASN A 523 8.32 -21.56 -3.00
CA ASN A 523 7.63 -21.25 -1.75
C ASN A 523 8.35 -21.80 -0.51
N ASN A 524 9.00 -22.96 -0.63
CA ASN A 524 9.83 -23.55 0.42
C ASN A 524 10.98 -22.62 0.88
N TYR A 525 11.35 -21.64 0.07
CA TYR A 525 12.47 -20.73 0.31
C TYR A 525 12.03 -19.32 0.75
N TYR A 526 10.73 -19.06 0.93
CA TYR A 526 10.24 -17.79 1.48
C TYR A 526 10.87 -17.44 2.84
N PRO A 527 11.16 -18.40 3.75
CA PRO A 527 11.89 -18.11 4.99
C PRO A 527 13.28 -17.46 4.76
N PHE A 528 14.00 -17.82 3.68
CA PHE A 528 15.24 -17.16 3.30
C PHE A 528 14.98 -15.74 2.77
N ALA A 529 13.95 -15.58 1.94
CA ALA A 529 13.60 -14.29 1.34
C ALA A 529 13.29 -13.21 2.38
N VAL A 530 12.68 -13.57 3.51
CA VAL A 530 12.39 -12.65 4.63
C VAL A 530 13.49 -12.59 5.69
N GLY A 531 14.58 -13.34 5.51
CA GLY A 531 15.70 -13.39 6.45
C GLY A 531 15.40 -14.08 7.79
N ALA A 532 14.42 -14.99 7.83
CA ALA A 532 14.06 -15.71 9.05
C ALA A 532 15.06 -16.83 9.40
N ILE A 533 15.82 -17.33 8.42
CA ILE A 533 16.70 -18.49 8.59
C ILE A 533 18.06 -18.08 9.16
N PRO A 534 18.59 -18.75 10.20
CA PRO A 534 19.96 -18.52 10.64
C PRO A 534 20.99 -18.81 9.55
N ASN A 535 22.04 -18.00 9.42
CA ASN A 535 23.11 -18.25 8.45
C ASN A 535 24.07 -19.35 8.95
N THR A 536 23.70 -20.61 8.74
CA THR A 536 24.52 -21.79 9.06
C THR A 536 24.86 -22.59 7.80
N THR A 537 25.96 -23.34 7.82
CA THR A 537 26.32 -24.25 6.72
C THR A 537 25.22 -25.26 6.43
N ALA A 538 24.56 -25.78 7.47
CA ALA A 538 23.49 -26.77 7.31
C ALA A 538 22.28 -26.20 6.55
N TYR A 539 21.79 -25.03 6.94
CA TYR A 539 20.64 -24.43 6.25
C TYR A 539 20.96 -24.00 4.82
N LYS A 540 22.17 -23.48 4.58
CA LYS A 540 22.60 -23.10 3.22
C LYS A 540 22.56 -24.26 2.23
N GLN A 541 22.74 -25.50 2.67
CA GLN A 541 22.61 -26.67 1.79
C GLN A 541 21.26 -26.73 1.08
N ALA A 542 20.19 -26.13 1.61
CA ALA A 542 18.90 -26.09 0.92
C ALA A 542 19.00 -25.39 -0.45
N LEU A 543 19.88 -24.40 -0.59
CA LEU A 543 20.03 -23.60 -1.81
C LEU A 543 20.67 -24.38 -2.99
N ARG A 544 21.27 -25.55 -2.73
CA ARG A 544 21.95 -26.36 -3.74
C ARG A 544 21.09 -26.75 -4.94
N LEU A 545 19.76 -26.78 -4.77
CA LEU A 545 18.84 -27.14 -5.84
C LEU A 545 18.78 -26.07 -6.95
N PHE A 546 19.19 -24.83 -6.69
CA PHE A 546 19.20 -23.78 -7.71
C PHE A 546 20.36 -23.88 -8.71
N ASP A 547 21.35 -24.73 -8.42
CA ASP A 547 22.47 -25.01 -9.32
C ASP A 547 22.04 -25.93 -10.50
N ASP A 548 21.00 -26.75 -10.28
CA ASP A 548 20.51 -27.70 -11.27
C ASP A 548 19.28 -27.14 -12.04
N PRO A 549 19.39 -26.87 -13.36
CA PRO A 549 18.27 -26.39 -14.16
C PRO A 549 17.13 -27.41 -14.30
N ALA A 550 17.36 -28.70 -14.02
CA ALA A 550 16.30 -29.71 -13.95
C ALA A 550 15.46 -29.59 -12.66
N GLN A 551 15.94 -28.85 -11.67
CA GLN A 551 15.23 -28.54 -10.43
C GLN A 551 14.56 -27.16 -10.55
N TYR A 552 15.36 -26.09 -10.69
CA TYR A 552 14.89 -24.70 -10.77
C TYR A 552 15.60 -23.96 -11.91
N PRO A 553 15.04 -23.94 -13.13
CA PRO A 553 15.63 -23.19 -14.24
C PRO A 553 15.47 -21.68 -14.06
N ILE A 554 16.45 -20.89 -14.54
CA ILE A 554 16.34 -19.41 -14.61
C ILE A 554 15.21 -18.98 -15.55
N PHE A 555 15.06 -19.67 -16.68
CA PHE A 555 13.97 -19.44 -17.62
C PHE A 555 13.50 -20.76 -18.27
N PRO A 556 12.18 -21.01 -18.32
CA PRO A 556 11.11 -20.20 -17.74
C PRO A 556 11.16 -20.24 -16.21
N PHE A 557 10.91 -19.09 -15.56
CA PHE A 557 11.08 -18.93 -14.12
C PHE A 557 9.90 -19.51 -13.33
N TYR A 558 9.80 -20.84 -13.27
CA TYR A 558 8.70 -21.54 -12.59
C TYR A 558 8.71 -21.40 -11.07
N THR A 559 7.55 -21.67 -10.45
CA THR A 559 7.44 -21.88 -9.01
C THR A 559 7.78 -23.31 -8.63
N ALA A 560 7.18 -24.29 -9.31
CA ALA A 560 7.40 -25.70 -9.03
C ALA A 560 8.85 -26.10 -9.28
N ASN A 561 9.35 -27.00 -8.45
CA ASN A 561 10.54 -27.77 -8.81
C ASN A 561 10.22 -28.68 -10.02
N GLN A 562 11.00 -28.56 -11.09
CA GLN A 562 10.69 -29.24 -12.35
C GLN A 562 10.90 -30.76 -12.28
N ALA A 563 11.83 -31.25 -11.45
CA ALA A 563 12.01 -32.67 -11.22
C ALA A 563 10.82 -33.27 -10.46
N ASP A 564 10.34 -32.59 -9.42
CA ASP A 564 9.15 -33.05 -8.67
C ASP A 564 7.88 -32.97 -9.52
N LYS A 565 7.73 -31.91 -10.31
CA LYS A 565 6.62 -31.75 -11.26
C LYS A 565 6.60 -32.87 -12.30
N ALA A 566 7.76 -33.20 -12.87
CA ALA A 566 7.88 -34.33 -13.77
C ALA A 566 7.49 -35.66 -13.08
N ALA A 567 7.90 -35.86 -11.83
CA ALA A 567 7.50 -37.02 -11.03
C ALA A 567 6.00 -37.04 -10.70
N SER A 568 5.36 -35.87 -10.56
CA SER A 568 3.93 -35.74 -10.29
C SER A 568 3.05 -36.06 -11.51
N GLY A 569 3.54 -35.80 -12.73
CA GLY A 569 2.78 -35.91 -13.97
C GLY A 569 1.60 -34.93 -14.08
N THR A 570 1.53 -33.91 -13.22
CA THR A 570 0.43 -32.93 -13.16
C THR A 570 0.94 -31.51 -12.91
N GLY A 571 0.03 -30.53 -12.82
CA GLY A 571 0.32 -29.11 -12.69
C GLY A 571 0.35 -28.38 -14.03
N SER A 572 0.31 -27.04 -13.99
CA SER A 572 0.32 -26.20 -15.20
C SER A 572 1.74 -25.98 -15.73
N ASN A 573 1.95 -25.71 -17.02
CA ASN A 573 3.25 -25.27 -17.55
C ASN A 573 3.40 -23.73 -17.55
N ASN A 574 2.68 -23.05 -16.66
CA ASN A 574 2.60 -21.59 -16.65
C ASN A 574 3.78 -20.98 -15.90
N PHE A 575 4.24 -19.82 -16.36
CA PHE A 575 5.18 -18.96 -15.66
C PHE A 575 4.78 -17.50 -15.86
N SER A 576 5.09 -16.64 -14.89
CA SER A 576 4.61 -15.26 -14.81
C SER A 576 5.58 -14.39 -14.03
N THR A 577 5.39 -13.07 -14.14
CA THR A 577 6.13 -12.07 -13.37
C THR A 577 6.00 -12.34 -11.87
N ILE A 578 4.91 -12.92 -11.38
CA ILE A 578 4.74 -13.26 -9.96
C ILE A 578 5.84 -14.23 -9.48
N ASN A 579 6.20 -15.20 -10.32
CA ASN A 579 7.20 -16.20 -9.98
C ASN A 579 8.61 -15.57 -9.96
N SER A 580 8.96 -14.78 -10.98
CA SER A 580 10.23 -14.05 -10.99
C SER A 580 10.33 -13.03 -9.85
N THR A 581 9.24 -12.35 -9.48
CA THR A 581 9.19 -11.42 -8.34
C THR A 581 9.65 -12.08 -7.06
N VAL A 582 9.15 -13.28 -6.78
CA VAL A 582 9.51 -13.98 -5.55
C VAL A 582 10.92 -14.59 -5.62
N GLN A 583 11.35 -15.05 -6.79
CA GLN A 583 12.75 -15.44 -7.00
C GLN A 583 13.71 -14.25 -6.78
N PHE A 584 13.37 -13.05 -7.25
CA PHE A 584 14.15 -11.84 -6.95
C PHE A 584 14.21 -11.55 -5.45
N ARG A 585 13.08 -11.67 -4.72
CA ARG A 585 13.09 -11.53 -3.26
C ARG A 585 14.02 -12.53 -2.58
N LEU A 586 14.02 -13.79 -3.04
CA LEU A 586 14.96 -14.81 -2.55
C LEU A 586 16.41 -14.41 -2.81
N LEU A 587 16.78 -14.08 -4.05
CA LEU A 587 18.15 -13.74 -4.41
C LEU A 587 18.63 -12.46 -3.71
N SER A 588 17.74 -11.47 -3.61
CA SER A 588 18.00 -10.20 -2.92
C SER A 588 18.46 -10.45 -1.48
N SER A 589 17.82 -11.38 -0.77
CA SER A 589 18.25 -11.80 0.57
C SER A 589 19.47 -12.72 0.53
N VAL A 590 19.45 -13.78 -0.28
CA VAL A 590 20.48 -14.83 -0.32
C VAL A 590 21.86 -14.28 -0.66
N LEU A 591 21.97 -13.45 -1.68
CA LEU A 591 23.24 -12.90 -2.13
C LEU A 591 23.88 -11.92 -1.14
N ARG A 592 23.10 -11.41 -0.17
CA ARG A 592 23.61 -10.53 0.90
C ARG A 592 23.87 -11.26 2.21
N ASN A 593 22.97 -12.17 2.58
CA ASN A 593 22.91 -12.70 3.94
C ASN A 593 23.40 -14.15 4.04
N TYR A 594 23.47 -14.88 2.91
CA TYR A 594 23.78 -16.31 2.89
C TYR A 594 24.85 -16.64 1.83
N PRO A 595 26.12 -16.24 2.03
CA PRO A 595 27.20 -16.58 1.11
C PRO A 595 27.27 -18.08 0.84
N ASN A 596 27.16 -18.47 -0.42
CA ASN A 596 27.03 -19.86 -0.87
C ASN A 596 27.68 -20.02 -2.26
N GLU A 597 27.79 -21.26 -2.74
CA GLU A 597 28.46 -21.58 -4.01
C GLU A 597 27.51 -21.80 -5.20
N TRP A 598 26.18 -21.81 -4.97
CA TRP A 598 25.15 -22.22 -5.95
C TRP A 598 24.38 -21.05 -6.57
N LEU A 599 24.39 -19.89 -5.92
CA LEU A 599 23.69 -18.68 -6.35
C LEU A 599 24.66 -17.50 -6.30
N ASP A 600 24.80 -16.82 -7.43
CA ASP A 600 25.68 -15.66 -7.58
C ASP A 600 24.98 -14.48 -8.29
N ALA A 601 25.72 -13.40 -8.55
CA ALA A 601 25.20 -12.24 -9.27
C ALA A 601 24.93 -12.52 -10.77
N THR A 602 25.56 -13.54 -11.36
CA THR A 602 25.30 -13.98 -12.74
C THR A 602 23.89 -14.55 -12.86
N TRP A 603 23.49 -15.39 -11.91
CA TRP A 603 22.14 -15.93 -11.80
C TRP A 603 21.12 -14.78 -11.77
N TYR A 604 21.33 -13.81 -10.88
CA TYR A 604 20.48 -12.63 -10.75
C TYR A 604 20.36 -11.84 -12.06
N LYS A 605 21.51 -11.60 -12.73
CA LYS A 605 21.54 -10.89 -14.01
C LYS A 605 20.76 -11.63 -15.10
N LYS A 606 20.94 -12.95 -15.22
CA LYS A 606 20.22 -13.75 -16.22
C LYS A 606 18.71 -13.71 -15.97
N LEU A 607 18.25 -13.84 -14.72
CA LEU A 607 16.83 -13.69 -14.38
C LEU A 607 16.31 -12.29 -14.75
N LEU A 608 17.06 -11.22 -14.44
CA LEU A 608 16.69 -9.85 -14.79
C LEU A 608 16.48 -9.67 -16.31
N TYR A 609 17.37 -10.23 -17.12
CA TYR A 609 17.26 -10.15 -18.57
C TYR A 609 16.09 -10.97 -19.12
N TRP A 610 15.92 -12.22 -18.66
CA TRP A 610 14.80 -13.08 -19.10
C TRP A 610 13.43 -12.55 -18.63
N ASN A 611 13.35 -11.95 -17.45
CA ASN A 611 12.15 -11.27 -16.95
C ASN A 611 11.73 -10.09 -17.84
N ALA A 612 12.69 -9.28 -18.31
CA ALA A 612 12.40 -8.20 -19.25
C ALA A 612 12.02 -8.75 -20.63
N TRP A 613 12.69 -9.80 -21.12
CA TRP A 613 12.43 -10.41 -22.42
C TRP A 613 11.03 -11.02 -22.51
N ALA A 614 10.57 -11.72 -21.47
CA ALA A 614 9.24 -12.35 -21.46
C ALA A 614 8.10 -11.35 -21.64
N GLN A 615 8.28 -10.11 -21.17
CA GLN A 615 7.32 -9.02 -21.31
C GLN A 615 7.29 -8.41 -22.72
N TYR A 616 8.21 -8.78 -23.61
CA TYR A 616 8.17 -8.39 -25.02
C TYR A 616 7.66 -9.55 -25.87
N VAL A 617 6.75 -9.30 -26.82
CA VAL A 617 6.32 -10.33 -27.76
C VAL A 617 7.53 -10.83 -28.56
N ASN A 618 7.99 -12.04 -28.24
CA ASN A 618 9.20 -12.67 -28.77
C ASN A 618 10.47 -11.80 -28.67
N GLY A 619 10.61 -11.04 -27.58
CA GLY A 619 11.78 -10.17 -27.37
C GLY A 619 11.82 -8.90 -28.21
N ASN A 620 10.78 -8.60 -28.99
CA ASN A 620 10.72 -7.37 -29.77
C ASN A 620 10.28 -6.20 -28.88
N THR A 621 11.20 -5.29 -28.62
CA THR A 621 11.03 -4.12 -27.75
C THR A 621 9.96 -3.15 -28.25
N GLN A 622 9.51 -3.23 -29.51
CA GLN A 622 8.37 -2.48 -30.01
C GLN A 622 7.05 -2.90 -29.35
N TRP A 623 6.96 -4.15 -28.89
CA TRP A 623 5.72 -4.78 -28.45
C TRP A 623 5.78 -5.27 -26.99
N PRO A 624 5.93 -4.37 -26.00
CA PRO A 624 5.77 -4.75 -24.61
C PRO A 624 4.32 -5.14 -24.32
N ASP A 625 4.12 -6.33 -23.77
CA ASP A 625 2.85 -6.83 -23.30
C ASP A 625 3.07 -7.78 -22.11
N ALA A 626 2.96 -7.28 -20.89
CA ALA A 626 2.92 -8.13 -19.71
C ALA A 626 1.55 -8.83 -19.67
N ASN A 627 1.54 -10.14 -19.93
CA ASN A 627 0.34 -10.95 -19.77
C ASN A 627 0.23 -11.41 -18.30
N GLU A 628 -0.93 -11.87 -17.87
CA GLU A 628 -1.08 -12.51 -16.56
C GLU A 628 -0.12 -13.69 -16.39
N PHE A 629 0.00 -14.54 -17.40
CA PHE A 629 0.99 -15.60 -17.47
C PHE A 629 1.36 -15.96 -18.90
N TRP A 630 2.40 -16.78 -19.01
CA TRP A 630 2.93 -17.35 -20.23
C TRP A 630 3.07 -18.86 -20.09
N ALA A 631 3.06 -19.57 -21.21
CA ALA A 631 3.32 -21.01 -21.23
C ALA A 631 3.97 -21.42 -22.56
N ASP A 632 4.35 -22.70 -22.64
CA ASP A 632 4.79 -23.36 -23.86
C ASP A 632 6.01 -22.68 -24.51
N TRP A 633 6.99 -22.31 -23.69
CA TRP A 633 8.28 -21.90 -24.21
C TRP A 633 8.96 -23.08 -24.92
N ASN A 634 9.35 -22.86 -26.17
CA ASN A 634 9.93 -23.90 -27.03
C ASN A 634 11.46 -23.78 -27.21
N GLY A 635 12.13 -23.01 -26.35
CA GLY A 635 13.55 -22.72 -26.47
C GLY A 635 13.88 -21.41 -27.19
N SER A 636 12.94 -20.86 -27.99
CA SER A 636 13.17 -19.64 -28.79
C SER A 636 12.05 -18.60 -28.71
N SER A 637 10.83 -19.02 -28.39
CA SER A 637 9.64 -18.17 -28.35
C SER A 637 8.68 -18.65 -27.26
N ILE A 638 7.86 -17.74 -26.75
CA ILE A 638 6.74 -18.06 -25.86
C ILE A 638 5.56 -18.37 -26.76
N ALA A 639 5.20 -19.65 -26.91
CA ALA A 639 4.13 -20.04 -27.84
C ALA A 639 2.73 -19.68 -27.32
N TYR A 640 2.57 -19.56 -26.00
CA TYR A 640 1.30 -19.14 -25.38
C TYR A 640 1.48 -17.93 -24.47
N ARG A 641 0.70 -16.87 -24.75
CA ARG A 641 0.57 -15.68 -23.91
C ARG A 641 -0.90 -15.58 -23.48
N SER A 642 -1.18 -15.45 -22.19
CA SER A 642 -2.55 -15.47 -21.67
C SER A 642 -3.40 -14.28 -22.16
N TRP A 643 -4.72 -14.44 -22.11
CA TRP A 643 -5.72 -13.49 -22.66
C TRP A 643 -5.87 -12.18 -21.87
N ILE A 644 -5.28 -12.07 -20.68
CA ILE A 644 -5.22 -10.81 -19.92
C ILE A 644 -3.92 -10.10 -20.28
N HIS A 645 -4.03 -8.89 -20.82
CA HIS A 645 -2.94 -8.10 -21.37
C HIS A 645 -2.63 -6.88 -20.49
N HIS A 646 -1.41 -6.38 -20.61
CA HIS A 646 -0.92 -5.22 -19.85
C HIS A 646 -1.21 -5.33 -18.34
N ASN A 647 -1.00 -6.52 -17.79
CA ASN A 647 -1.24 -6.89 -16.40
C ASN A 647 -0.04 -6.54 -15.49
N ILE A 648 -0.29 -6.53 -14.17
CA ILE A 648 0.71 -6.41 -13.11
C ILE A 648 0.68 -7.61 -12.16
N LEU A 649 0.60 -8.85 -12.63
CA LEU A 649 0.74 -10.03 -11.76
C LEU A 649 2.19 -10.19 -11.28
N GLY A 650 2.65 -9.35 -10.35
CA GLY A 650 4.04 -9.24 -9.88
C GLY A 650 4.73 -7.91 -10.20
N SER A 651 5.93 -7.72 -9.64
CA SER A 651 6.72 -6.49 -9.69
C SER A 651 8.20 -6.71 -9.95
N SER A 652 8.87 -5.72 -10.54
CA SER A 652 10.31 -5.87 -10.81
C SER A 652 11.09 -4.57 -10.98
N ASN A 653 10.50 -3.38 -10.92
CA ASN A 653 11.30 -2.15 -10.99
C ASN A 653 12.12 -1.92 -9.72
N TRP A 654 11.61 -2.37 -8.58
CA TRP A 654 12.32 -2.36 -7.30
C TRP A 654 13.68 -3.05 -7.40
N THR A 655 13.82 -4.11 -8.20
CA THR A 655 15.10 -4.82 -8.41
C THR A 655 16.24 -3.90 -8.86
N ILE A 656 15.94 -2.87 -9.66
CA ILE A 656 16.95 -1.91 -10.10
C ILE A 656 17.31 -0.94 -8.99
N VAL A 657 16.31 -0.45 -8.24
CA VAL A 657 16.49 0.52 -7.16
C VAL A 657 17.18 -0.10 -5.95
N GLU A 658 16.72 -1.29 -5.58
CA GLU A 658 17.05 -2.00 -4.34
C GLU A 658 18.26 -2.89 -4.47
N ASP A 659 18.41 -3.55 -5.61
CA ASP A 659 19.43 -4.58 -5.79
C ASP A 659 20.57 -4.12 -6.66
N VAL A 660 20.32 -3.66 -7.88
CA VAL A 660 21.41 -3.13 -8.72
C VAL A 660 21.99 -1.86 -8.13
N ALA A 661 21.16 -0.86 -7.85
CA ALA A 661 21.55 0.39 -7.23
C ALA A 661 21.66 0.31 -5.69
N GLY A 662 21.21 -0.78 -5.08
CA GLY A 662 21.52 -1.12 -3.70
C GLY A 662 20.69 -0.43 -2.61
N LEU A 663 19.76 0.49 -2.89
CA LEU A 663 19.09 1.27 -1.84
C LEU A 663 18.35 0.36 -0.85
N ARG A 664 18.70 0.38 0.44
CA ARG A 664 17.99 -0.34 1.51
C ARG A 664 17.15 0.64 2.34
N PRO A 665 15.82 0.46 2.44
CA PRO A 665 14.98 1.28 3.32
C PRO A 665 15.41 1.18 4.79
N ARG A 666 15.38 2.30 5.52
CA ARG A 666 15.82 2.40 6.93
C ARG A 666 14.82 3.16 7.80
N SER A 667 14.91 2.94 9.11
CA SER A 667 14.09 3.63 10.12
C SER A 667 14.78 4.82 10.79
N ASP A 668 16.05 5.08 10.49
CA ASP A 668 16.82 6.25 10.93
C ASP A 668 17.10 7.21 9.76
N ALA A 669 17.78 8.34 10.00
CA ALA A 669 18.09 9.34 8.97
C ALA A 669 19.16 8.90 7.94
N GLN A 670 19.80 7.73 8.10
CA GLN A 670 20.92 7.31 7.27
C GLN A 670 20.45 6.80 5.90
N VAL A 671 21.35 6.82 4.92
CA VAL A 671 21.16 6.20 3.60
C VAL A 671 22.07 4.99 3.52
N GLU A 672 21.50 3.82 3.25
CA GLU A 672 22.25 2.58 3.07
C GLU A 672 22.10 2.07 1.65
N LEU A 673 23.23 1.77 1.03
CA LEU A 673 23.29 1.09 -0.24
C LEU A 673 24.03 -0.24 -0.07
N SER A 674 23.46 -1.32 -0.56
CA SER A 674 24.05 -2.66 -0.61
C SER A 674 23.82 -3.26 -2.01
N PRO A 675 24.60 -2.87 -3.03
CA PRO A 675 24.39 -3.29 -4.41
C PRO A 675 24.72 -4.78 -4.61
N ILE A 676 23.99 -5.43 -5.50
CA ILE A 676 24.34 -6.72 -6.12
C ILE A 676 25.08 -6.40 -7.41
N ASN A 677 26.39 -6.61 -7.42
CA ASN A 677 27.21 -6.28 -8.58
C ASN A 677 27.00 -7.28 -9.73
N ILE A 678 26.13 -6.93 -10.66
CA ILE A 678 25.85 -7.71 -11.88
C ILE A 678 26.78 -7.36 -13.06
N GLY A 679 27.89 -6.67 -12.82
CA GLY A 679 28.86 -6.31 -13.86
C GLY A 679 28.31 -5.36 -14.93
N TRP A 680 27.37 -4.48 -14.57
CA TRP A 680 27.02 -3.33 -15.39
C TRP A 680 28.03 -2.22 -15.17
N THR A 681 28.54 -1.63 -16.25
CA THR A 681 29.57 -0.59 -16.15
C THR A 681 29.02 0.75 -15.68
N HIS A 682 27.72 0.98 -15.78
CA HIS A 682 27.10 2.23 -15.34
C HIS A 682 25.62 2.02 -15.04
N PHE A 683 25.07 2.86 -14.18
CA PHE A 683 23.63 3.05 -14.02
C PHE A 683 23.35 4.34 -13.24
N THR A 684 22.13 4.85 -13.34
CA THR A 684 21.63 5.86 -12.40
C THR A 684 20.20 5.57 -12.00
N VAL A 685 19.90 5.80 -10.73
CA VAL A 685 18.54 5.91 -10.21
C VAL A 685 18.42 7.32 -9.66
N ASN A 686 17.74 8.18 -10.42
CA ASN A 686 17.73 9.62 -10.24
C ASN A 686 16.39 10.09 -9.66
N ASN A 687 16.48 10.99 -8.68
CA ASN A 687 15.35 11.74 -8.12
C ASN A 687 14.27 10.87 -7.44
N LEU A 688 14.69 9.85 -6.69
CA LEU A 688 13.81 9.17 -5.73
C LEU A 688 13.40 10.16 -4.63
N ARG A 689 12.12 10.15 -4.23
CA ARG A 689 11.71 10.91 -3.05
C ARG A 689 12.00 10.10 -1.79
N TYR A 690 13.18 10.31 -1.21
CA TYR A 690 13.59 9.68 0.04
C TYR A 690 13.31 10.65 1.17
N ARG A 691 12.11 10.53 1.75
CA ARG A 691 11.59 11.35 2.84
C ARG A 691 11.48 12.81 2.43
N ASN A 692 12.25 13.70 3.06
CA ASN A 692 12.25 15.12 2.76
C ASN A 692 13.28 15.54 1.68
N ALA A 693 14.05 14.59 1.13
CA ALA A 693 15.08 14.86 0.14
C ALA A 693 14.88 14.08 -1.17
N ASP A 694 15.46 14.61 -2.24
CA ASP A 694 15.58 13.92 -3.51
C ASP A 694 16.91 13.16 -3.54
N LEU A 695 16.84 11.83 -3.62
CA LEU A 695 17.99 10.94 -3.64
C LEU A 695 18.29 10.51 -5.07
N THR A 696 19.55 10.69 -5.49
CA THR A 696 20.08 10.17 -6.74
C THR A 696 21.28 9.27 -6.45
N ILE A 697 21.31 8.08 -7.04
CA ILE A 697 22.38 7.09 -6.96
C ILE A 697 22.98 6.94 -8.35
N VAL A 698 24.31 7.00 -8.46
CA VAL A 698 25.02 6.83 -9.74
C VAL A 698 26.17 5.85 -9.57
N TRP A 699 26.32 4.95 -10.53
CA TRP A 699 27.53 4.16 -10.74
C TRP A 699 28.04 4.46 -12.14
N ASP A 700 29.33 4.77 -12.24
CA ASP A 700 30.07 4.89 -13.50
C ASP A 700 31.44 4.26 -13.28
N ASP A 701 31.74 3.15 -13.96
CA ASP A 701 32.87 2.28 -13.66
C ASP A 701 34.21 2.93 -14.06
N PRO A 702 35.06 3.35 -13.10
CA PRO A 702 36.33 3.98 -13.43
C PRO A 702 37.30 3.04 -14.18
N ALA A 703 37.04 1.73 -14.19
CA ALA A 703 37.88 0.75 -14.86
C ALA A 703 37.58 0.60 -16.36
N ASP A 704 36.42 1.05 -16.86
CA ASP A 704 36.07 0.93 -18.29
C ASP A 704 36.64 2.07 -19.15
N GLY A 705 37.08 3.18 -18.52
CA GLY A 705 37.69 4.33 -19.17
C GLY A 705 36.71 5.23 -19.94
N VAL A 706 35.40 5.09 -19.69
CA VAL A 706 34.34 5.81 -20.39
C VAL A 706 33.47 6.60 -19.41
N VAL A 707 33.59 7.93 -19.45
CA VAL A 707 32.68 8.82 -18.71
C VAL A 707 31.29 8.79 -19.33
N ARG A 708 30.30 8.22 -18.63
CA ARG A 708 28.91 8.07 -19.10
C ARG A 708 28.02 9.25 -18.73
N TYR A 709 28.28 9.86 -17.58
CA TYR A 709 27.48 10.96 -17.05
C TYR A 709 28.34 12.23 -16.90
N PRO A 710 28.40 13.11 -17.92
CA PRO A 710 29.19 14.32 -17.87
C PRO A 710 28.89 15.17 -16.62
N GLY A 711 29.95 15.59 -15.92
CA GLY A 711 29.83 16.37 -14.67
C GLY A 711 29.56 15.52 -13.42
N VAL A 712 29.41 14.21 -13.56
CA VAL A 712 29.35 13.25 -12.45
C VAL A 712 30.71 12.56 -12.32
N PRO A 713 31.27 12.40 -11.11
CA PRO A 713 32.49 11.65 -10.90
C PRO A 713 32.27 10.15 -11.18
N GLU A 714 33.27 9.51 -11.78
CA GLU A 714 33.37 8.05 -11.81
C GLU A 714 33.42 7.48 -10.38
N GLY A 715 32.93 6.25 -10.24
CA GLY A 715 32.68 5.57 -8.98
C GLY A 715 31.21 5.51 -8.59
N TYR A 716 30.95 5.02 -7.38
CA TYR A 716 29.61 4.79 -6.87
C TYR A 716 29.21 5.89 -5.89
N SER A 717 28.21 6.69 -6.26
CA SER A 717 27.93 8.00 -5.67
C SER A 717 26.50 8.16 -5.16
N ILE A 718 26.36 8.86 -4.03
CA ILE A 718 25.10 9.36 -3.49
C ILE A 718 25.03 10.87 -3.72
N PHE A 719 23.88 11.33 -4.21
CA PHE A 719 23.50 12.73 -4.31
C PHE A 719 22.21 12.97 -3.51
N LEU A 720 22.19 14.05 -2.74
CA LEU A 720 20.98 14.53 -2.06
C LEU A 720 20.67 15.94 -2.54
N ASN A 721 19.45 16.13 -3.05
CA ASN A 721 18.96 17.37 -3.66
C ASN A 721 19.92 17.85 -4.77
N GLY A 722 20.34 16.92 -5.65
CA GLY A 722 21.27 17.17 -6.76
C GLY A 722 22.74 17.37 -6.36
N THR A 723 23.05 17.49 -5.07
CA THR A 723 24.42 17.73 -4.57
C THR A 723 25.12 16.43 -4.20
N ARG A 724 26.35 16.22 -4.68
CA ARG A 724 27.19 15.05 -4.33
C ARG A 724 27.45 14.99 -2.83
N ARG A 725 27.21 13.84 -2.21
CA ARG A 725 27.38 13.62 -0.77
C ARG A 725 28.36 12.54 -0.40
N ALA A 726 28.44 11.48 -1.19
CA ALA A 726 29.41 10.41 -1.00
C ALA A 726 29.81 9.84 -2.35
N THR A 727 31.05 9.39 -2.48
CA THR A 727 31.51 8.54 -3.58
C THR A 727 32.50 7.53 -3.05
N ILE A 728 32.34 6.27 -3.43
CA ILE A 728 33.33 5.21 -3.24
C ILE A 728 33.84 4.73 -4.60
N ASN A 729 35.03 4.15 -4.64
CA ASN A 729 35.72 3.82 -5.89
C ASN A 729 35.18 2.57 -6.63
N GLN A 730 34.30 1.79 -6.01
CA GLN A 730 33.76 0.54 -6.57
C GLN A 730 32.37 0.25 -6.00
N LEU A 731 31.58 -0.60 -6.67
CA LEU A 731 30.32 -1.11 -6.11
C LEU A 731 30.61 -1.97 -4.87
N ALA A 732 30.26 -1.44 -3.69
CA ALA A 732 30.34 -2.13 -2.41
C ALA A 732 29.24 -1.61 -1.47
N PRO A 733 28.86 -2.38 -0.44
CA PRO A 733 27.95 -1.88 0.58
C PRO A 733 28.51 -0.62 1.25
N MET A 734 27.67 0.40 1.41
CA MET A 734 27.98 1.60 2.16
C MET A 734 26.79 2.16 2.93
N THR A 735 27.06 2.67 4.14
CA THR A 735 26.10 3.44 4.92
C THR A 735 26.60 4.87 5.06
N TYR A 736 25.86 5.82 4.52
CA TYR A 736 26.13 7.25 4.61
C TYR A 736 25.29 7.85 5.73
N ASN A 737 25.95 8.54 6.67
CA ASN A 737 25.32 9.33 7.71
C ASN A 737 25.24 10.81 7.27
N PRO A 738 24.05 11.34 6.92
CA PRO A 738 23.92 12.71 6.45
C PRO A 738 24.33 13.76 7.49
N ALA A 739 24.11 13.50 8.78
CA ALA A 739 24.38 14.49 9.82
C ALA A 739 25.88 14.80 9.95
N THR A 740 26.74 13.80 9.77
CA THR A 740 28.20 13.92 9.94
C THR A 740 28.96 13.87 8.62
N GLY A 741 28.34 13.37 7.56
CA GLY A 741 29.01 13.03 6.31
C GLY A 741 29.79 11.72 6.36
N ALA A 742 29.79 10.97 7.47
CA ALA A 742 30.55 9.73 7.58
C ALA A 742 30.02 8.65 6.63
N VAL A 743 30.93 7.88 6.02
CA VAL A 743 30.62 6.73 5.16
C VAL A 743 31.24 5.49 5.78
N THR A 744 30.43 4.49 6.09
CA THR A 744 30.89 3.17 6.56
C THR A 744 30.88 2.20 5.40
N THR A 745 32.05 1.70 5.00
CA THR A 745 32.23 0.78 3.86
C THR A 745 33.60 0.10 3.91
N ASN A 746 33.77 -1.00 3.17
CA ASN A 746 35.07 -1.65 2.95
C ASN A 746 35.80 -1.13 1.69
N ALA A 747 35.16 -0.29 0.88
CA ALA A 747 35.76 0.34 -0.29
C ALA A 747 36.52 1.62 0.08
N THR A 748 37.26 2.19 -0.89
CA THR A 748 37.92 3.49 -0.69
C THR A 748 36.89 4.61 -0.85
N VAL A 749 36.74 5.44 0.19
CA VAL A 749 35.91 6.65 0.14
C VAL A 749 36.67 7.76 -0.57
N MET A 750 36.19 8.14 -1.74
CA MET A 750 36.80 9.16 -2.61
C MET A 750 36.29 10.57 -2.29
N HIS A 751 35.06 10.68 -1.77
CA HIS A 751 34.44 11.93 -1.37
C HIS A 751 33.37 11.66 -0.33
N ASN A 752 33.25 12.55 0.65
CA ASN A 752 32.12 12.58 1.56
C ASN A 752 31.89 13.99 2.13
N SER A 753 30.63 14.36 2.35
CA SER A 753 30.26 15.64 2.97
C SER A 753 28.95 15.49 3.76
N ALA A 754 28.77 16.31 4.79
CA ALA A 754 27.51 16.34 5.54
C ALA A 754 26.37 16.96 4.71
N ALA A 755 25.15 16.52 4.99
CA ALA A 755 23.89 17.06 4.49
C ALA A 755 22.94 17.30 5.67
N GLY A 756 22.87 18.55 6.13
CA GLY A 756 21.97 18.94 7.22
C GLY A 756 20.50 18.80 6.82
N GLY A 757 19.65 18.49 7.80
CA GLY A 757 18.20 18.52 7.65
C GLY A 757 17.57 17.26 7.03
N ILE A 758 18.33 16.19 6.76
CA ILE A 758 17.73 14.90 6.34
C ILE A 758 16.98 14.28 7.52
N GLN A 759 15.72 13.96 7.27
CA GLN A 759 14.80 13.47 8.30
C GLN A 759 14.85 11.94 8.41
N ALA A 760 14.69 11.42 9.63
CA ALA A 760 14.22 10.05 9.85
C ALA A 760 12.72 9.95 9.45
N PRO A 761 12.18 8.75 9.16
CA PRO A 761 10.79 8.60 8.72
C PRO A 761 9.75 9.26 9.64
N GLY A 762 9.90 9.12 10.96
CA GLY A 762 8.99 9.72 11.96
C GLY A 762 9.04 11.24 12.06
N GLN A 763 10.00 11.90 11.40
CA GLN A 763 10.12 13.35 11.37
C GLN A 763 9.50 13.97 10.10
N VAL A 764 9.11 13.15 9.12
CA VAL A 764 8.48 13.64 7.90
C VAL A 764 7.06 14.10 8.20
N THR A 765 6.69 15.24 7.62
CA THR A 765 5.36 15.82 7.76
C THR A 765 4.71 15.93 6.39
N HIS A 766 3.55 15.29 6.23
CA HIS A 766 2.71 15.42 5.04
C HIS A 766 1.62 16.46 5.26
N THR A 767 1.49 17.41 4.34
CA THR A 767 0.52 18.52 4.43
C THR A 767 -0.28 18.75 3.14
N SER A 768 -0.01 17.99 2.07
CA SER A 768 -0.75 18.15 0.82
C SER A 768 -2.23 17.81 1.02
N ALA A 769 -3.12 18.51 0.30
CA ALA A 769 -4.56 18.29 0.41
C ALA A 769 -4.94 16.83 0.17
N GLN A 770 -4.28 16.16 -0.79
CA GLN A 770 -4.46 14.74 -1.06
C GLN A 770 -4.11 13.86 0.14
N MET A 771 -2.96 14.09 0.79
CA MET A 771 -2.58 13.29 1.96
C MET A 771 -3.47 13.58 3.16
N VAL A 772 -3.86 14.84 3.39
CA VAL A 772 -4.79 15.21 4.46
C VAL A 772 -6.14 14.53 4.28
N ASP A 773 -6.66 14.46 3.05
CA ASP A 773 -7.90 13.77 2.73
C ASP A 773 -7.78 12.24 2.86
N LEU A 774 -6.74 11.65 2.24
CA LEU A 774 -6.43 10.21 2.31
C LEU A 774 -6.34 9.73 3.76
N LEU A 775 -5.58 10.42 4.61
CA LEU A 775 -5.39 10.01 5.99
C LEU A 775 -6.58 10.39 6.88
N GLY A 776 -7.31 11.46 6.57
CA GLY A 776 -8.57 11.78 7.25
C GLY A 776 -9.62 10.69 7.08
N LYS A 777 -9.73 10.13 5.87
CA LYS A 777 -10.56 8.94 5.57
C LYS A 777 -10.07 7.70 6.33
N ALA A 778 -8.78 7.66 6.66
CA ALA A 778 -8.17 6.70 7.55
C ALA A 778 -8.22 7.03 9.06
N GLY A 779 -8.99 8.04 9.44
CA GLY A 779 -9.17 8.43 10.83
C GLY A 779 -7.98 9.18 11.42
N VAL A 780 -6.99 9.55 10.62
CA VAL A 780 -5.77 10.25 11.06
C VAL A 780 -5.86 11.73 10.69
N ASP A 781 -5.74 12.60 11.69
CA ASP A 781 -5.61 14.03 11.45
C ASP A 781 -4.14 14.41 11.26
N LEU A 782 -3.80 14.82 10.04
CA LEU A 782 -2.47 15.32 9.71
C LEU A 782 -2.30 16.82 10.02
N THR A 783 -3.39 17.53 10.31
CA THR A 783 -3.41 18.99 10.46
C THR A 783 -3.14 19.45 11.89
N ALA A 784 -3.34 18.56 12.88
CA ALA A 784 -3.07 18.86 14.29
C ALA A 784 -2.86 17.56 15.08
N ASN A 785 -2.13 17.66 16.20
CA ASN A 785 -2.01 16.60 17.19
C ASN A 785 -3.08 16.79 18.26
N LEU A 786 -4.24 16.18 18.07
CA LEU A 786 -5.41 16.35 18.95
C LEU A 786 -5.72 15.06 19.70
N THR A 787 -6.18 15.20 20.94
CA THR A 787 -6.66 14.06 21.71
C THR A 787 -8.08 13.72 21.30
N ASN A 788 -8.32 12.47 20.89
CA ASN A 788 -9.68 11.99 20.62
C ASN A 788 -10.43 11.83 21.95
N LEU A 789 -11.30 12.77 22.28
CA LEU A 789 -12.13 12.75 23.48
C LEU A 789 -13.17 11.62 23.46
N ALA A 790 -13.49 11.04 22.29
CA ALA A 790 -14.42 9.92 22.21
C ALA A 790 -13.89 8.67 22.93
N THR A 791 -12.57 8.56 23.13
CA THR A 791 -11.95 7.49 23.93
C THR A 791 -12.15 7.69 25.44
N MET A 792 -12.67 8.85 25.86
CA MET A 792 -13.05 9.11 27.25
C MET A 792 -14.50 8.70 27.50
N GLY A 793 -14.78 8.10 28.67
CA GLY A 793 -16.14 7.82 29.11
C GLY A 793 -16.80 6.60 28.46
N THR A 794 -18.13 6.54 28.51
CA THR A 794 -18.93 5.39 28.06
C THR A 794 -19.80 5.73 26.86
N ALA A 795 -19.95 4.77 25.96
CA ALA A 795 -20.80 4.90 24.77
C ALA A 795 -22.18 4.25 25.00
N SER A 796 -23.22 4.85 24.41
CA SER A 796 -24.56 4.27 24.35
C SER A 796 -25.26 4.69 23.06
N ALA A 797 -26.37 4.05 22.72
CA ALA A 797 -27.12 4.37 21.50
C ALA A 797 -28.62 4.15 21.72
N SER A 798 -29.46 4.77 20.88
CA SER A 798 -30.91 4.54 20.84
C SER A 798 -31.26 3.08 20.54
N PHE A 799 -30.42 2.44 19.72
CA PHE A 799 -30.54 1.06 19.28
C PHE A 799 -29.16 0.54 18.87
N THR A 800 -28.91 -0.75 19.09
CA THR A 800 -27.71 -1.44 18.60
C THR A 800 -28.15 -2.75 17.95
N GLY A 801 -27.90 -2.86 16.65
CA GLY A 801 -28.24 -4.03 15.85
C GLY A 801 -27.37 -5.23 16.16
N SER A 802 -27.90 -6.43 15.91
CA SER A 802 -27.18 -7.69 16.06
C SER A 802 -25.86 -7.68 15.29
N GLY A 803 -24.80 -8.22 15.89
CA GLY A 803 -23.46 -8.27 15.30
C GLY A 803 -22.68 -6.96 15.35
N THR A 804 -23.22 -5.90 15.97
CA THR A 804 -22.54 -4.60 16.15
C THR A 804 -22.46 -4.23 17.63
N THR A 805 -21.57 -3.32 18.00
CA THR A 805 -21.43 -2.87 19.39
C THR A 805 -21.22 -1.37 19.46
N VAL A 806 -21.63 -0.73 20.56
CA VAL A 806 -21.35 0.69 20.77
C VAL A 806 -19.86 0.97 20.88
N ALA A 807 -19.05 0.03 21.38
CA ALA A 807 -17.60 0.17 21.48
C ALA A 807 -16.91 0.17 20.10
N GLY A 808 -17.50 -0.48 19.10
CA GLY A 808 -16.90 -0.60 17.77
C GLY A 808 -16.75 0.72 17.01
N ALA A 809 -17.45 1.80 17.43
CA ALA A 809 -17.32 3.11 16.79
C ALA A 809 -16.32 4.04 17.50
N ARG A 810 -15.52 3.55 18.44
CA ARG A 810 -14.58 4.38 19.23
C ARG A 810 -13.26 3.67 19.51
N ASP A 811 -12.89 2.72 18.67
CA ASP A 811 -11.64 1.97 18.82
C ASP A 811 -10.43 2.70 18.20
N GLY A 812 -10.68 3.84 17.54
CA GLY A 812 -9.67 4.70 16.94
C GLY A 812 -9.46 4.46 15.45
N PHE A 813 -10.08 3.43 14.86
CA PHE A 813 -9.84 3.01 13.49
C PHE A 813 -11.14 2.87 12.71
N PRO A 814 -11.33 3.59 11.58
CA PRO A 814 -12.54 3.45 10.77
C PRO A 814 -12.49 2.19 9.89
N THR A 815 -12.23 1.01 10.47
CA THR A 815 -12.29 -0.29 9.78
C THR A 815 -13.74 -0.71 9.55
N ASN A 816 -13.98 -1.65 8.63
CA ASN A 816 -15.33 -2.14 8.36
C ASN A 816 -16.00 -2.77 9.60
N GLU A 817 -15.20 -3.44 10.44
CA GLU A 817 -15.58 -4.03 11.71
C GLU A 817 -14.39 -3.94 12.70
N PRO A 818 -14.65 -3.91 14.02
CA PRO A 818 -15.97 -3.73 14.65
C PRO A 818 -16.56 -2.34 14.35
N PHE A 819 -17.88 -2.18 14.51
CA PHE A 819 -18.58 -0.89 14.31
C PHE A 819 -19.86 -0.85 15.14
N TRP A 820 -20.49 0.33 15.26
CA TRP A 820 -21.87 0.46 15.77
C TRP A 820 -22.86 0.59 14.61
N GLY A 821 -24.01 -0.09 14.68
CA GLY A 821 -25.07 0.07 13.69
C GLY A 821 -26.48 0.00 14.28
N ALA A 822 -27.40 0.80 13.74
CA ALA A 822 -28.82 0.77 14.08
C ALA A 822 -29.64 -0.27 13.27
N GLY A 823 -29.00 -1.33 12.77
CA GLY A 823 -29.63 -2.33 11.90
C GLY A 823 -30.80 -3.04 12.58
N GLY A 824 -32.01 -2.91 12.05
CA GLY A 824 -33.24 -3.45 12.64
C GLY A 824 -33.99 -2.49 13.57
N SER A 825 -33.48 -1.28 13.81
CA SER A 825 -34.19 -0.24 14.56
C SER A 825 -35.54 0.10 13.93
N PRO A 826 -36.63 0.32 14.69
CA PRO A 826 -37.88 0.84 14.14
C PRO A 826 -37.85 2.37 13.94
N ASN A 827 -36.80 3.05 14.41
CA ASN A 827 -36.78 4.50 14.50
C ASN A 827 -36.48 5.16 13.15
N ALA A 828 -37.14 6.31 12.90
CA ALA A 828 -36.81 7.21 11.80
C ALA A 828 -35.50 7.98 12.05
N GLN A 829 -35.14 8.16 13.32
CA GLN A 829 -33.88 8.74 13.76
C GLN A 829 -33.25 7.87 14.83
N ASP A 830 -31.95 7.63 14.72
CA ASP A 830 -31.17 6.94 15.74
C ASP A 830 -30.03 7.83 16.23
N TRP A 831 -29.65 7.68 17.49
CA TRP A 831 -28.54 8.44 18.07
C TRP A 831 -27.45 7.53 18.63
N TYR A 832 -26.22 8.01 18.55
CA TYR A 832 -25.05 7.45 19.22
C TYR A 832 -24.44 8.51 20.13
N GLU A 833 -24.21 8.16 21.39
CA GLU A 833 -23.80 9.07 22.47
C GLU A 833 -22.47 8.65 23.08
N ILE A 834 -21.64 9.64 23.40
CA ILE A 834 -20.53 9.52 24.36
C ILE A 834 -20.88 10.32 25.62
N ASN A 835 -20.84 9.65 26.77
CA ASN A 835 -20.90 10.26 28.09
C ASN A 835 -19.50 10.25 28.72
N PHE A 836 -18.87 11.42 28.78
CA PHE A 836 -17.51 11.59 29.31
C PHE A 836 -17.41 11.37 30.83
N GLY A 837 -18.54 11.31 31.55
CA GLY A 837 -18.60 11.26 33.01
C GLY A 837 -18.24 12.57 33.72
N SER A 838 -17.45 13.43 33.09
CA SER A 838 -17.04 14.76 33.55
C SER A 838 -17.13 15.77 32.41
N ALA A 839 -17.23 17.07 32.73
CA ALA A 839 -17.41 18.09 31.71
C ALA A 839 -16.14 18.20 30.84
N GLN A 840 -16.30 18.04 29.53
CA GLN A 840 -15.24 18.18 28.54
C GLN A 840 -15.56 19.34 27.59
N THR A 841 -14.54 20.05 27.15
CA THR A 841 -14.68 21.08 26.12
C THR A 841 -14.34 20.50 24.76
N PHE A 842 -15.20 20.71 23.76
CA PHE A 842 -15.00 20.21 22.40
C PHE A 842 -15.61 21.15 21.37
N SER A 843 -15.05 21.15 20.16
CA SER A 843 -15.39 22.08 19.06
C SER A 843 -15.49 21.39 17.70
N GLU A 844 -15.20 20.09 17.64
CA GLU A 844 -15.16 19.33 16.40
C GLU A 844 -15.51 17.86 16.60
N VAL A 845 -16.27 17.29 15.65
CA VAL A 845 -16.62 15.87 15.61
C VAL A 845 -16.36 15.33 14.22
N TRP A 846 -15.65 14.20 14.13
CA TRP A 846 -15.49 13.40 12.91
C TRP A 846 -16.40 12.18 13.02
N LEU A 847 -17.14 11.90 11.97
CA LEU A 847 -18.07 10.79 11.86
C LEU A 847 -17.69 9.97 10.64
N HIS A 848 -17.40 8.69 10.83
CA HIS A 848 -17.14 7.75 9.75
C HIS A 848 -18.35 6.85 9.59
N PHE A 849 -19.23 7.18 8.63
CA PHE A 849 -20.44 6.40 8.40
C PHE A 849 -20.13 5.09 7.65
N ARG A 850 -20.73 3.98 8.10
CA ARG A 850 -20.64 2.68 7.43
C ARG A 850 -21.45 2.69 6.13
N ASP A 851 -20.90 2.06 5.09
CA ASP A 851 -21.62 1.79 3.84
C ASP A 851 -21.55 0.32 3.45
N SER A 852 -22.63 -0.43 3.67
CA SER A 852 -22.69 -1.86 3.37
C SER A 852 -22.68 -2.11 1.86
N ARG A 853 -21.61 -2.76 1.39
CA ARG A 853 -21.38 -3.17 -0.01
C ARG A 853 -21.28 -4.70 -0.13
N PRO A 854 -21.81 -5.33 -1.19
CA PRO A 854 -22.63 -4.74 -2.25
C PRO A 854 -23.87 -4.10 -1.64
N ALA A 855 -24.46 -3.14 -2.35
CA ALA A 855 -25.46 -2.23 -1.80
C ALA A 855 -26.61 -2.95 -1.05
N SER A 856 -26.46 -3.18 0.26
CA SER A 856 -27.49 -3.81 1.10
C SER A 856 -28.42 -2.75 1.70
N THR A 857 -29.64 -3.12 2.07
CA THR A 857 -30.57 -2.20 2.74
C THR A 857 -30.22 -1.94 4.21
N THR A 858 -29.10 -2.45 4.71
CA THR A 858 -28.75 -2.34 6.14
C THR A 858 -28.14 -0.99 6.46
N TYR A 859 -26.89 -0.71 6.08
CA TYR A 859 -26.18 0.50 6.50
C TYR A 859 -25.87 1.47 5.34
N ARG A 860 -26.32 2.72 5.49
CA ARG A 860 -26.05 3.82 4.57
C ARG A 860 -25.73 5.10 5.34
N ALA A 861 -25.11 6.05 4.63
CA ALA A 861 -25.02 7.42 5.10
C ALA A 861 -26.44 7.98 5.38
N PRO A 862 -26.65 8.68 6.50
CA PRO A 862 -27.94 9.25 6.83
C PRO A 862 -28.32 10.37 5.85
N THR A 863 -29.60 10.69 5.71
CA THR A 863 -30.03 11.84 4.89
C THR A 863 -29.64 13.17 5.53
N ALA A 864 -29.58 13.21 6.86
CA ALA A 864 -29.15 14.34 7.67
C ALA A 864 -28.66 13.84 9.04
N TYR A 865 -27.78 14.58 9.69
CA TYR A 865 -27.40 14.33 11.08
C TYR A 865 -27.18 15.64 11.84
N GLU A 866 -27.33 15.63 13.16
CA GLU A 866 -27.04 16.78 14.04
C GLU A 866 -26.13 16.35 15.19
N VAL A 867 -25.11 17.15 15.50
CA VAL A 867 -24.31 17.00 16.72
C VAL A 867 -25.00 17.76 17.85
N GLN A 868 -25.25 17.08 18.95
CA GLN A 868 -25.98 17.60 20.10
C GLN A 868 -25.18 17.41 21.38
N TYR A 869 -25.34 18.32 22.34
CA TYR A 869 -24.82 18.16 23.69
C TYR A 869 -25.95 18.27 24.71
N HIS A 870 -25.75 17.65 25.89
CA HIS A 870 -26.69 17.79 26.99
C HIS A 870 -26.34 19.03 27.81
N ASN A 871 -27.23 20.02 27.88
CA ASN A 871 -26.99 21.29 28.58
C ASN A 871 -27.27 21.22 30.11
N GLY A 872 -27.51 20.01 30.64
CA GLY A 872 -27.93 19.77 32.02
C GLY A 872 -29.43 19.49 32.18
N THR A 873 -30.25 19.92 31.22
CA THR A 873 -31.72 19.71 31.24
C THR A 873 -32.25 19.01 29.99
N ALA A 874 -31.67 19.27 28.82
CA ALA A 874 -32.12 18.74 27.55
C ALA A 874 -30.96 18.56 26.56
N TRP A 875 -31.22 17.77 25.53
CA TRP A 875 -30.38 17.70 24.34
C TRP A 875 -30.62 18.92 23.45
N VAL A 876 -29.57 19.64 23.13
CA VAL A 876 -29.61 20.80 22.23
C VAL A 876 -28.54 20.67 21.16
N ASN A 877 -28.81 21.20 19.96
CA ASN A 877 -27.82 21.23 18.88
C ASN A 877 -26.61 22.06 19.31
N VAL A 878 -25.41 21.62 18.94
CA VAL A 878 -24.25 22.50 19.03
C VAL A 878 -24.46 23.70 18.08
N PRO A 879 -24.10 24.92 18.49
CA PRO A 879 -24.39 26.12 17.70
C PRO A 879 -23.56 26.14 16.42
N SER A 880 -24.07 26.75 15.35
CA SER A 880 -23.32 27.08 14.13
C SER A 880 -22.52 25.91 13.52
N GLN A 881 -23.09 24.71 13.46
CA GLN A 881 -22.46 23.53 12.85
C GLN A 881 -22.09 23.76 11.39
N VAL A 882 -20.81 23.65 11.07
CA VAL A 882 -20.31 23.62 9.69
C VAL A 882 -19.91 22.19 9.35
N LYS A 883 -20.61 21.59 8.39
CA LYS A 883 -20.46 20.20 7.97
C LYS A 883 -19.63 20.12 6.67
N ALA A 884 -18.68 19.20 6.64
CA ALA A 884 -17.85 18.90 5.47
C ALA A 884 -17.81 17.38 5.23
N PRO A 885 -18.38 16.87 4.13
CA PRO A 885 -19.17 17.61 3.13
C PRO A 885 -20.49 18.17 3.68
N GLY A 886 -21.09 19.10 2.93
CA GLY A 886 -22.38 19.72 3.31
C GLY A 886 -23.55 18.71 3.29
N THR A 887 -23.53 17.75 2.36
CA THR A 887 -24.45 16.62 2.33
C THR A 887 -23.77 15.40 2.93
N PRO A 888 -24.37 14.67 3.90
CA PRO A 888 -23.74 13.49 4.47
C PRO A 888 -23.36 12.47 3.41
N ARG A 889 -22.17 11.87 3.55
CA ARG A 889 -21.70 10.79 2.68
C ARG A 889 -21.18 9.60 3.49
N ALA A 890 -20.93 8.49 2.83
CA ALA A 890 -20.28 7.34 3.44
C ALA A 890 -18.83 7.66 3.86
N ASN A 891 -18.36 6.99 4.90
CA ASN A 891 -17.10 7.24 5.60
C ASN A 891 -17.01 8.68 6.16
N LEU A 892 -15.91 9.40 5.95
CA LEU A 892 -15.57 10.63 6.68
C LEU A 892 -16.53 11.81 6.42
N ASN A 893 -17.07 12.34 7.51
CA ASN A 893 -17.79 13.61 7.63
C ASN A 893 -17.23 14.38 8.82
N LYS A 894 -16.91 15.67 8.65
CA LYS A 894 -16.40 16.54 9.71
C LYS A 894 -17.43 17.60 10.07
N VAL A 895 -17.57 17.86 11.36
CA VAL A 895 -18.46 18.89 11.90
C VAL A 895 -17.64 19.79 12.79
N THR A 896 -17.61 21.09 12.49
CA THR A 896 -16.94 22.10 13.31
C THR A 896 -17.95 23.10 13.85
N PHE A 897 -17.72 23.61 15.06
CA PHE A 897 -18.61 24.54 15.76
C PHE A 897 -17.85 25.33 16.84
N PRO A 898 -18.38 26.46 17.33
CA PRO A 898 -17.83 27.13 18.50
C PRO A 898 -17.74 26.17 19.69
N ALA A 899 -16.63 26.21 20.44
CA ALA A 899 -16.39 25.28 21.54
C ALA A 899 -17.54 25.28 22.56
N VAL A 900 -17.98 24.08 22.95
CA VAL A 900 -18.98 23.85 24.00
C VAL A 900 -18.37 23.01 25.11
N THR A 901 -18.84 23.20 26.34
CA THR A 901 -18.44 22.40 27.50
C THR A 901 -19.62 21.56 27.98
N ALA A 902 -19.52 20.24 27.92
CA ALA A 902 -20.58 19.34 28.31
C ALA A 902 -20.05 17.98 28.79
N GLN A 903 -20.86 17.26 29.58
CA GLN A 903 -20.55 15.88 29.99
C GLN A 903 -20.95 14.85 28.94
N ARG A 904 -21.90 15.19 28.07
CA ARG A 904 -22.53 14.25 27.14
C ARG A 904 -22.69 14.89 25.78
N VAL A 905 -22.33 14.13 24.75
CA VAL A 905 -22.45 14.53 23.34
C VAL A 905 -23.03 13.35 22.55
N ARG A 906 -23.90 13.64 21.59
CA ARG A 906 -24.45 12.62 20.69
C ARG A 906 -24.52 13.12 19.26
N VAL A 907 -24.48 12.18 18.33
CA VAL A 907 -24.93 12.39 16.95
C VAL A 907 -26.34 11.84 16.80
N LEU A 908 -27.27 12.66 16.34
CA LEU A 908 -28.63 12.25 15.99
C LEU A 908 -28.73 12.16 14.46
N ALA A 909 -28.88 10.95 13.93
CA ALA A 909 -28.90 10.69 12.50
C ALA A 909 -30.32 10.39 12.00
N THR A 910 -30.69 10.98 10.87
CA THR A 910 -31.94 10.72 10.15
C THR A 910 -31.70 9.63 9.12
N ASN A 911 -32.37 8.50 9.32
CA ASN A 911 -32.14 7.26 8.60
C ASN A 911 -32.66 7.35 7.15
N SER A 912 -31.78 7.07 6.17
CA SER A 912 -32.17 6.80 4.76
C SER A 912 -32.47 5.30 4.61
N ALA A 913 -31.46 4.48 4.89
CA ALA A 913 -31.54 3.14 5.46
C ALA A 913 -31.14 3.23 6.95
N LYS A 914 -30.56 2.20 7.56
CA LYS A 914 -30.04 2.35 8.94
C LYS A 914 -28.67 3.01 8.94
N THR A 915 -28.43 3.81 9.97
CA THR A 915 -27.13 4.44 10.19
C THR A 915 -26.18 3.47 10.88
N GLY A 916 -24.92 3.47 10.48
CA GLY A 916 -23.83 2.85 11.24
C GLY A 916 -22.61 3.76 11.26
N LEU A 917 -21.81 3.65 12.31
CA LEU A 917 -20.55 4.37 12.49
C LEU A 917 -19.43 3.35 12.64
N THR A 918 -18.45 3.41 11.75
CA THR A 918 -17.17 2.71 11.92
C THR A 918 -16.29 3.44 12.91
N GLU A 919 -16.41 4.77 13.03
CA GLU A 919 -15.67 5.56 14.01
C GLU A 919 -16.37 6.90 14.28
N ILE A 920 -16.27 7.38 15.53
CA ILE A 920 -16.52 8.75 15.93
C ILE A 920 -15.30 9.29 16.67
N LYS A 921 -14.81 10.46 16.25
CA LYS A 921 -13.75 11.19 16.95
C LYS A 921 -14.23 12.55 17.37
N ILE A 922 -13.91 12.95 18.60
CA ILE A 922 -14.35 14.23 19.18
C ILE A 922 -13.10 14.99 19.60
N TYR A 923 -12.99 16.25 19.20
CA TYR A 923 -11.80 17.06 19.42
C TYR A 923 -12.12 18.44 19.98
N ASN A 924 -11.15 19.02 20.68
CA ASN A 924 -11.12 20.42 21.07
C ASN A 924 -10.11 21.18 20.19
N ARG A 925 -10.41 21.40 18.91
CA ARG A 925 -9.47 22.06 18.00
C ARG A 925 -9.27 23.52 18.42
N GLY A 926 -8.01 23.92 18.54
CA GLY A 926 -7.60 25.27 18.96
C GLY A 926 -7.72 25.53 20.47
N GLY A 927 -8.23 24.56 21.24
CA GLY A 927 -8.32 24.63 22.69
C GLY A 927 -7.24 23.83 23.41
N VAL A 928 -7.21 23.94 24.74
CA VAL A 928 -6.34 23.14 25.60
C VAL A 928 -6.73 21.67 25.47
N GLN A 929 -5.76 20.83 25.09
CA GLN A 929 -5.95 19.39 25.05
C GLN A 929 -5.95 18.82 26.47
N PRO A 930 -6.75 17.79 26.76
CA PRO A 930 -6.60 17.08 28.02
C PRO A 930 -5.18 16.51 28.12
N PRO A 931 -4.60 16.45 29.33
CA PRO A 931 -3.26 15.92 29.51
C PRO A 931 -3.20 14.45 29.09
N SER A 932 -2.11 14.07 28.42
CA SER A 932 -1.89 12.69 27.95
C SER A 932 -1.57 11.74 29.11
N ASN A 933 -2.03 10.49 29.04
CA ASN A 933 -1.62 9.44 29.97
C ASN A 933 -0.15 9.03 29.72
N LEU A 934 0.75 9.52 30.56
CA LEU A 934 2.19 9.25 30.51
C LEU A 934 2.55 7.81 30.90
N ALA A 935 1.68 7.09 31.61
CA ALA A 935 1.93 5.70 32.02
C ALA A 935 2.15 4.76 30.82
N LEU A 936 1.52 5.05 29.68
CA LEU A 936 1.65 4.25 28.45
C LEU A 936 3.09 4.16 27.91
N SER A 937 3.92 5.15 28.24
CA SER A 937 5.33 5.23 27.83
C SER A 937 6.30 4.70 28.89
N ALA A 938 5.81 4.31 30.07
CA ALA A 938 6.64 3.85 31.18
C ALA A 938 6.96 2.35 31.08
N THR A 939 8.08 1.93 31.64
CA THR A 939 8.39 0.52 31.91
C THR A 939 7.81 0.13 33.26
N PRO A 940 6.93 -0.88 33.33
CA PRO A 940 6.32 -1.30 34.58
C PRO A 940 7.24 -2.27 35.33
N ALA A 941 7.28 -2.16 36.66
CA ALA A 941 7.93 -3.12 37.55
C ALA A 941 7.04 -3.34 38.76
N CYS A 942 6.95 -4.56 39.27
CA CYS A 942 6.05 -4.89 40.37
C CYS A 942 6.80 -5.72 41.42
N SER A 943 6.41 -5.59 42.69
CA SER A 943 7.02 -6.31 43.81
C SER A 943 6.91 -7.83 43.67
N TYR A 944 5.75 -8.31 43.23
CA TYR A 944 5.44 -9.69 42.94
C TYR A 944 4.37 -9.74 41.84
N THR A 945 4.27 -10.82 41.07
CA THR A 945 3.20 -11.02 40.09
C THR A 945 2.83 -12.50 40.07
N SER A 946 1.55 -12.83 40.29
CA SER A 946 1.06 -14.21 40.20
C SER A 946 1.40 -14.82 38.84
N ALA A 947 1.66 -16.14 38.79
CA ALA A 947 2.19 -16.79 37.58
C ALA A 947 1.30 -16.68 36.32
N TRP A 948 0.01 -16.40 36.48
CA TRP A 948 -0.98 -16.22 35.41
C TRP A 948 -1.41 -14.75 35.22
N GLU A 949 -0.71 -13.82 35.86
CA GLU A 949 -0.98 -12.37 35.81
C GLU A 949 0.22 -11.62 35.21
N SER A 950 0.07 -10.33 34.94
CA SER A 950 1.10 -9.55 34.27
C SER A 950 1.27 -8.18 34.93
N CYS A 951 2.49 -7.84 35.33
CA CYS A 951 2.81 -6.48 35.78
C CYS A 951 2.58 -5.44 34.67
N ALA A 952 2.65 -5.83 33.39
CA ALA A 952 2.38 -4.91 32.30
C ALA A 952 0.91 -4.45 32.21
N ALA A 953 0.00 -5.18 32.88
CA ALA A 953 -1.41 -4.87 32.90
C ALA A 953 -1.74 -3.50 33.52
N ILE A 954 -0.88 -2.98 34.39
CA ILE A 954 -1.14 -1.71 35.09
C ILE A 954 -1.13 -0.47 34.18
N ARG A 955 -0.85 -0.60 32.87
CA ARG A 955 -0.63 0.53 31.97
C ARG A 955 -1.07 0.23 30.53
N THR A 956 -2.12 -0.57 30.36
CA THR A 956 -2.63 -0.92 29.02
C THR A 956 -3.37 0.24 28.38
N GLY A 957 -3.86 1.17 29.20
CA GLY A 957 -4.71 2.28 28.78
C GLY A 957 -6.19 1.89 28.71
N ASP A 958 -6.52 0.64 29.04
CA ASP A 958 -7.89 0.15 29.05
C ASP A 958 -8.69 0.81 30.17
N ASP A 959 -10.01 0.84 30.02
CA ASP A 959 -10.93 1.32 31.06
C ASP A 959 -11.73 0.15 31.61
N PRO A 960 -11.36 -0.39 32.79
CA PRO A 960 -12.07 -1.52 33.36
C PRO A 960 -13.51 -1.16 33.73
N ALA A 961 -14.46 -2.01 33.32
CA ALA A 961 -15.87 -1.85 33.68
C ALA A 961 -16.19 -2.26 35.13
N SER A 962 -15.31 -3.06 35.74
CA SER A 962 -15.46 -3.64 37.08
C SER A 962 -14.08 -3.95 37.67
N SER A 963 -13.94 -3.83 39.00
CA SER A 963 -12.77 -4.31 39.75
C SER A 963 -12.67 -5.82 39.75
N ASN A 964 -13.80 -6.52 39.61
CA ASN A 964 -13.83 -7.98 39.45
C ASN A 964 -13.90 -8.31 37.96
N ILE A 965 -12.78 -8.77 37.40
CA ILE A 965 -12.72 -9.33 36.05
C ILE A 965 -12.53 -10.86 36.12
N PRO A 966 -13.30 -11.67 35.36
CA PRO A 966 -13.32 -13.12 35.48
C PRO A 966 -12.01 -13.79 35.04
N GLY A 967 -11.78 -15.01 35.50
CA GLY A 967 -10.52 -15.76 35.32
C GLY A 967 -10.10 -16.11 33.89
N ALA A 968 -10.92 -15.85 32.86
CA ALA A 968 -10.52 -15.95 31.45
C ALA A 968 -9.59 -14.79 31.00
N ASN A 969 -9.47 -13.73 31.81
CA ASN A 969 -8.71 -12.51 31.50
C ASN A 969 -7.26 -12.55 32.04
N GLN A 970 -6.67 -13.74 32.12
CA GLN A 970 -5.28 -13.94 32.56
C GLN A 970 -4.31 -13.11 31.70
N GLY A 971 -3.31 -12.49 32.34
CA GLY A 971 -2.38 -11.56 31.67
C GLY A 971 -2.87 -10.13 31.43
N THR A 972 -4.15 -9.81 31.67
CA THR A 972 -4.72 -8.44 31.54
C THR A 972 -4.91 -7.72 32.88
N ARG A 973 -4.43 -8.31 33.97
CA ARG A 973 -4.45 -7.76 35.33
C ARG A 973 -3.14 -8.03 36.05
N TRP A 974 -2.84 -7.19 37.04
CA TRP A 974 -1.75 -7.42 37.96
C TRP A 974 -2.33 -7.76 39.34
N GLY A 975 -1.91 -8.89 39.90
CA GLY A 975 -2.25 -9.29 41.25
C GLY A 975 -1.09 -10.02 41.90
N THR A 976 -1.20 -10.17 43.22
CA THR A 976 -0.05 -10.57 44.05
C THR A 976 -0.21 -11.90 44.77
N TRP A 977 -1.23 -12.71 44.45
CA TRP A 977 -1.48 -13.96 45.16
C TRP A 977 -0.31 -14.96 45.07
N PRO A 978 0.12 -15.59 46.18
CA PRO A 978 -0.47 -15.55 47.53
C PRO A 978 0.15 -14.49 48.47
N GLU A 979 0.97 -13.57 47.97
CA GLU A 979 1.67 -12.57 48.77
C GLU A 979 0.71 -11.56 49.41
N THR A 980 0.82 -11.42 50.73
CA THR A 980 0.09 -10.42 51.52
C THR A 980 1.03 -9.30 51.97
N GLY A 981 0.57 -8.38 52.81
CA GLY A 981 1.37 -7.26 53.30
C GLY A 981 1.50 -6.11 52.31
N GLN A 982 2.67 -5.45 52.28
CA GLN A 982 2.92 -4.31 51.41
C GLN A 982 3.43 -4.75 50.04
N GLN A 983 2.74 -4.35 48.99
CA GLN A 983 3.09 -4.62 47.59
C GLN A 983 3.17 -3.31 46.81
N TRP A 984 3.87 -3.30 45.68
CA TRP A 984 3.97 -2.09 44.86
C TRP A 984 4.02 -2.39 43.37
N ALA A 985 3.50 -1.44 42.60
CA ALA A 985 3.60 -1.39 41.15
C ALA A 985 4.18 -0.04 40.72
N GLU A 986 5.21 -0.06 39.91
CA GLU A 986 6.03 1.07 39.52
C GLU A 986 5.98 1.32 38.02
N LEU A 987 6.04 2.59 37.64
CA LEU A 987 6.20 3.09 36.29
C LEU A 987 7.55 3.84 36.22
N THR A 988 8.43 3.42 35.32
CA THR A 988 9.73 4.05 35.06
C THR A 988 9.81 4.66 33.67
N TRP A 989 10.18 5.92 33.57
CA TRP A 989 10.42 6.62 32.29
C TRP A 989 11.92 6.78 32.00
N PRO A 990 12.33 6.79 30.71
CA PRO A 990 13.73 7.01 30.33
C PRO A 990 14.23 8.43 30.59
N SER A 991 13.32 9.39 30.77
CA SER A 991 13.62 10.76 31.17
C SER A 991 12.59 11.24 32.19
N ALA A 992 12.96 12.23 33.01
CA ALA A 992 12.09 12.74 34.06
C ALA A 992 10.80 13.34 33.45
N GLN A 993 9.66 12.93 34.00
CA GLN A 993 8.34 13.44 33.63
C GLN A 993 7.84 14.40 34.70
N ASN A 994 7.26 15.50 34.26
CA ASN A 994 6.56 16.41 35.15
C ASN A 994 5.13 15.90 35.37
N VAL A 995 4.84 15.32 36.54
CA VAL A 995 3.57 14.65 36.84
C VAL A 995 2.85 15.34 38.00
N ASN A 996 1.54 15.49 37.89
CA ASN A 996 0.71 16.18 38.90
C ASN A 996 -0.62 15.47 39.21
N ARG A 997 -0.90 14.35 38.53
CA ARG A 997 -2.10 13.55 38.76
C ARG A 997 -1.85 12.09 38.41
N ALA A 998 -2.47 11.19 39.15
CA ALA A 998 -2.62 9.81 38.73
C ALA A 998 -4.00 9.24 39.09
N ASP A 999 -4.49 8.32 38.27
CA ASP A 999 -5.72 7.56 38.48
C ASP A 999 -5.36 6.08 38.67
N VAL A 1000 -5.89 5.42 39.70
CA VAL A 1000 -5.59 4.01 40.01
C VAL A 1000 -6.87 3.19 40.08
N TYR A 1001 -6.91 2.07 39.35
CA TYR A 1001 -8.04 1.13 39.35
C TYR A 1001 -7.62 -0.18 40.02
N PHE A 1002 -8.31 -0.55 41.10
CA PHE A 1002 -8.00 -1.75 41.88
C PHE A 1002 -8.59 -3.02 41.28
N PHE A 1003 -7.84 -4.11 41.37
CA PHE A 1003 -8.30 -5.47 41.09
C PHE A 1003 -8.79 -6.13 42.38
N ASP A 1004 -9.97 -6.74 42.32
CA ASP A 1004 -10.62 -7.47 43.42
C ASP A 1004 -11.41 -8.62 42.80
N ASP A 1005 -10.99 -9.86 43.03
CA ASP A 1005 -11.67 -11.07 42.51
C ASP A 1005 -12.68 -11.67 43.49
N GLU A 1006 -12.92 -10.98 44.61
CA GLU A 1006 -13.76 -11.41 45.73
C GLU A 1006 -13.31 -12.76 46.32
N GLN A 1007 -12.05 -13.16 46.08
CA GLN A 1007 -11.44 -14.40 46.52
C GLN A 1007 -10.06 -14.15 47.12
N GLY A 1008 -8.99 -14.47 46.39
CA GLY A 1008 -7.61 -14.41 46.86
C GLY A 1008 -7.01 -13.01 46.78
N ILE A 1009 -7.63 -12.11 46.01
CA ILE A 1009 -7.23 -10.70 45.83
C ILE A 1009 -8.42 -9.81 46.15
N ASP A 1010 -8.21 -8.85 47.05
CA ASP A 1010 -9.24 -7.94 47.55
C ASP A 1010 -8.72 -6.49 47.51
N MET A 1011 -9.62 -5.53 47.76
CA MET A 1011 -9.30 -4.12 47.89
C MET A 1011 -8.22 -3.89 48.97
N PRO A 1012 -7.23 -3.01 48.72
CA PRO A 1012 -6.19 -2.74 49.70
C PRO A 1012 -6.75 -2.02 50.93
N ALA A 1013 -6.18 -2.26 52.12
CA ALA A 1013 -6.52 -1.52 53.33
C ALA A 1013 -6.04 -0.06 53.29
N SER A 1014 -4.96 0.21 52.55
CA SER A 1014 -4.51 1.57 52.24
C SER A 1014 -3.56 1.56 51.04
N TRP A 1015 -3.39 2.73 50.42
CA TRP A 1015 -2.41 2.89 49.34
C TRP A 1015 -1.89 4.31 49.28
N LYS A 1016 -0.71 4.48 48.67
CA LYS A 1016 -0.10 5.78 48.36
C LYS A 1016 0.61 5.76 47.02
N LEU A 1017 0.74 6.94 46.42
CA LEU A 1017 1.70 7.15 45.34
C LEU A 1017 3.03 7.58 45.95
N GLN A 1018 4.13 7.10 45.38
CA GLN A 1018 5.47 7.51 45.76
C GLN A 1018 6.29 7.82 44.52
N TYR A 1019 7.01 8.94 44.52
CA TYR A 1019 7.90 9.33 43.42
C TYR A 1019 9.36 9.18 43.83
N TRP A 1020 10.23 8.92 42.85
CA TRP A 1020 11.66 8.83 43.05
C TRP A 1020 12.30 10.23 43.02
N ASN A 1021 12.94 10.64 44.11
CA ASN A 1021 13.60 11.94 44.22
C ASN A 1021 15.07 11.94 43.71
N GLY A 1022 15.54 10.82 43.16
CA GLY A 1022 16.95 10.60 42.80
C GLY A 1022 17.69 9.65 43.74
N SER A 1023 17.22 9.48 44.98
CA SER A 1023 17.86 8.68 46.03
C SER A 1023 16.92 7.77 46.83
N SER A 1024 15.65 8.15 46.96
CA SER A 1024 14.64 7.41 47.71
C SER A 1024 13.24 7.62 47.13
N TYR A 1025 12.31 6.73 47.46
CA TYR A 1025 10.88 6.96 47.24
C TYR A 1025 10.32 7.89 48.31
N VAL A 1026 9.59 8.90 47.88
CA VAL A 1026 8.93 9.89 48.74
C VAL A 1026 7.43 9.84 48.49
N ASP A 1027 6.64 9.85 49.56
CA ASP A 1027 5.18 9.90 49.47
C ASP A 1027 4.71 11.15 48.74
N VAL A 1028 3.81 10.95 47.79
CA VAL A 1028 3.12 12.05 47.11
C VAL A 1028 2.04 12.60 48.06
N PRO A 1029 2.01 13.91 48.31
CA PRO A 1029 0.95 14.51 49.11
C PRO A 1029 -0.38 14.50 48.34
N GLY A 1030 -1.45 13.96 48.92
CA GLY A 1030 -2.75 13.92 48.28
C GLY A 1030 -3.82 13.19 49.10
N THR A 1031 -5.05 13.21 48.61
CA THR A 1031 -6.17 12.44 49.15
C THR A 1031 -6.25 11.09 48.45
N TYR A 1032 -6.27 10.00 49.22
CA TYR A 1032 -6.28 8.63 48.71
C TYR A 1032 -7.60 7.94 49.09
N THR A 1033 -8.45 7.69 48.09
CA THR A 1033 -9.73 6.99 48.27
C THR A 1033 -9.61 5.50 47.99
N LEU A 1034 -10.52 4.68 48.53
CA LEU A 1034 -10.58 3.23 48.33
C LEU A 1034 -11.92 2.82 47.71
N ASN A 1035 -12.22 3.41 46.57
CA ASN A 1035 -13.46 3.13 45.86
C ASN A 1035 -13.30 1.91 44.94
N LYS A 1036 -14.19 0.93 45.07
CA LYS A 1036 -14.31 -0.24 44.17
C LYS A 1036 -15.05 0.15 42.88
N ASN A 1037 -14.76 -0.55 41.77
CA ASN A 1037 -15.39 -0.39 40.45
C ASN A 1037 -15.25 1.02 39.81
N GLN A 1038 -14.20 1.75 40.17
CA GLN A 1038 -13.89 3.05 39.57
C GLN A 1038 -12.41 3.43 39.79
N TYR A 1039 -11.95 4.44 39.06
CA TYR A 1039 -10.64 5.03 39.30
C TYR A 1039 -10.62 5.83 40.62
N ASN A 1040 -9.51 5.70 41.33
CA ASN A 1040 -9.18 6.51 42.48
C ASN A 1040 -8.14 7.55 42.06
N THR A 1041 -8.61 8.78 41.87
CA THR A 1041 -7.80 9.90 41.36
C THR A 1041 -7.10 10.64 42.50
N VAL A 1042 -5.80 10.85 42.34
CA VAL A 1042 -4.96 11.68 43.22
C VAL A 1042 -4.41 12.82 42.39
N THR A 1043 -4.67 14.05 42.81
CA THR A 1043 -4.06 15.26 42.24
C THR A 1043 -3.11 15.86 43.27
N PHE A 1044 -1.94 16.32 42.83
CA PHE A 1044 -0.85 16.74 43.70
C PHE A 1044 0.01 17.83 43.03
N PRO A 1045 0.81 18.62 43.80
CA PRO A 1045 1.76 19.54 43.21
C PRO A 1045 2.70 18.82 42.24
N ALA A 1046 2.97 19.45 41.10
CA ALA A 1046 3.85 18.92 40.06
C ALA A 1046 5.19 18.42 40.63
N VAL A 1047 5.51 17.15 40.40
CA VAL A 1047 6.81 16.53 40.73
C VAL A 1047 7.50 16.08 39.44
N ASN A 1048 8.79 16.41 39.32
CA ASN A 1048 9.60 15.94 38.21
C ASN A 1048 10.32 14.65 38.61
N THR A 1049 9.97 13.52 37.99
CA THR A 1049 10.47 12.20 38.40
C THR A 1049 10.67 11.26 37.22
N THR A 1050 11.66 10.36 37.31
CA THR A 1050 11.81 9.24 36.37
C THR A 1050 11.02 8.01 36.81
N ARG A 1051 10.50 7.97 38.04
CA ARG A 1051 9.74 6.82 38.56
C ARG A 1051 8.58 7.24 39.45
N LEU A 1052 7.44 6.59 39.29
CA LEU A 1052 6.27 6.72 40.15
C LEU A 1052 5.76 5.32 40.47
N ARG A 1053 5.51 5.02 41.74
CA ARG A 1053 4.94 3.73 42.15
C ARG A 1053 3.68 3.89 42.99
N VAL A 1054 2.75 2.96 42.82
CA VAL A 1054 1.59 2.73 43.67
C VAL A 1054 2.02 1.73 44.75
N ALA A 1055 2.11 2.17 46.00
CA ALA A 1055 2.38 1.31 47.15
C ALA A 1055 1.04 0.94 47.81
N LEU A 1056 0.73 -0.35 47.85
CA LEU A 1056 -0.52 -0.94 48.34
C LEU A 1056 -0.23 -1.70 49.64
N THR A 1057 -1.15 -1.61 50.60
CA THR A 1057 -1.10 -2.43 51.82
C THR A 1057 -2.34 -3.32 51.84
N ALA A 1058 -2.14 -4.64 51.83
CA ALA A 1058 -3.20 -5.64 51.96
C ALA A 1058 -3.97 -5.51 53.28
N ASN A 1059 -5.20 -6.04 53.32
CA ASN A 1059 -6.04 -6.09 54.52
C ASN A 1059 -5.61 -7.15 55.57
N GLY A 1060 -4.55 -7.89 55.27
CA GLY A 1060 -3.97 -8.92 56.15
C GLY A 1060 -4.49 -10.34 55.87
N THR A 1061 -5.57 -10.51 55.12
CA THR A 1061 -6.16 -11.83 54.79
C THR A 1061 -6.18 -12.12 53.29
N ALA A 1062 -6.16 -11.12 52.43
CA ALA A 1062 -6.15 -11.25 50.98
C ALA A 1062 -4.93 -10.54 50.36
N SER A 1063 -4.55 -10.94 49.14
CA SER A 1063 -3.54 -10.27 48.33
C SER A 1063 -4.12 -9.00 47.68
N VAL A 1064 -3.28 -8.18 47.02
CA VAL A 1064 -3.72 -6.93 46.35
C VAL A 1064 -3.44 -6.97 44.85
N GLY A 1065 -4.11 -6.12 44.08
CA GLY A 1065 -3.87 -6.01 42.64
C GLY A 1065 -4.36 -4.69 42.04
N LEU A 1066 -3.95 -4.46 40.79
CA LEU A 1066 -4.36 -3.32 39.97
C LEU A 1066 -4.79 -3.79 38.59
N LEU A 1067 -5.76 -3.08 38.03
CA LEU A 1067 -6.20 -3.22 36.65
C LEU A 1067 -5.59 -2.15 35.74
N GLU A 1068 -5.40 -0.92 36.23
CA GLU A 1068 -4.83 0.17 35.43
C GLU A 1068 -4.31 1.30 36.33
N VAL A 1069 -3.25 1.98 35.88
CA VAL A 1069 -2.64 3.17 36.48
C VAL A 1069 -2.42 4.20 35.38
N LYS A 1070 -3.14 5.32 35.44
CA LYS A 1070 -2.97 6.45 34.53
C LYS A 1070 -2.21 7.56 35.22
N VAL A 1071 -1.26 8.19 34.54
CA VAL A 1071 -0.43 9.28 35.10
C VAL A 1071 -0.46 10.45 34.13
N TYR A 1072 -0.64 11.66 34.65
CA TYR A 1072 -0.78 12.87 33.84
C TYR A 1072 0.20 13.95 34.30
N GLY A 1073 0.62 14.77 33.34
CA GLY A 1073 1.46 15.94 33.54
C GLY A 1073 0.75 17.24 33.21
N SER A 1074 1.30 18.35 33.71
CA SER A 1074 0.89 19.72 33.39
C SER A 1074 1.54 20.26 32.14
#